data_AF-A0A2V7V0N2-F1
#
_entry.id   AF-A0A2V7V0N2-F1
#
_cell.length_a   1.000
_cell.length_b   1.000
_cell.length_c   1.000
_cell.angle_alpha   90.00
_cell.angle_beta   90.00
_cell.angle_gamma   90.00
#
_symmetry.space_group_name_H-M   'P 1'
#
loop_
_entity.id
_entity.type
_entity.pdbx_description
1 polymer ?
#
loop_
_entity_poly.entity_id
_entity_poly.type
_entity_poly.pdbx_seq_one_letter_code
_entity_poly.pdbx_strand_id
1 'polypeptide(L)'
;MKRRILSLSLVAIVAGAAPLQADAPVIDHHAVACIVAGKFPKLRACFSSEIARAKTFFHAEGVHDWYYVEMGPDQREAVPPAGEAAKPLAASSAGEACYTGILPRASRKLIRRRIEYYIEVVNPRNETGRTDEHQPIVVRRALDCEKKGPVAPISPTGPTAVFPSLPAGFTISTFPTAAVVGATTVAAGVAVAVAASNGGSTPTPTQTPAPAPVPSTAPTPGTPETPPPTTPLGLSCAADPRSGPAPLTVAFTASPSGGTGSYDFDWSFGDGGTAHGPHPTHTYTSAGNFDAVVRVTSGTQVRQCDRTIGVGSAPPTSFSLRVSLAGSGTGTVTDDHGKINCGPTCSATYVSGTQVALTPAAASGSAFGAWSGDCSGAGSCVVNIDGPKAVTARFDIAPSPTPTPTPTPSPKISPMATLTFKAIATFGRFEETVSGNVNFQPSDNDCSVNTPATPTTCTEVHPVPTTVTLTADASAFCECTLFVCWGGACAGTDTANGSVCTLVLDSDKSASATFQDSPCVVGSSRPGLLWLSQLDVAGAMGQITVNGGTEFAAGGRSLHALTMPAADNRFEAMLVQAEGKPGSWRFDLQDPDAIVPGSLKVLRGDVELITPASVVFRLKGEVGMNPSRYRWAAPGDVNAFFGLMLDNVMNLVILAGILILVYGFPERLVYTRMFPGTALGVMFGDLVYTWLAFRLARKEGRSDVTAMPLGLDAPSTIGMAFTVLGPAFVAAKMRLPEAEAGVLAWQVGMACMMLIGLFKLAMSFLGGAIQKAVPQAGLLGSLAGVGIALMGCLQLGDILAEPVVGLLSLGLIFWALVARLRLPFRVPGVLASVAAGAAVYYGFGALGLLSRPLARPLIDFSVGLPVPTLGFIQGMPLALAQYLPMAVPFAILTVVGGINVTESARLAGDDYKTRSILLTEAAATLLAGLCGGVSQTTPYIGHPAYKAMGGRAAYTLACGLFVGLGGMLGYIPLLARVLPLACLAPILVFVGFDIVSQAFHETPPDHAPAVCFAILPSIAQLLLIVLGKANPLFPAAALEPGRVASATQIPVAFAENFGVFVLLAHGFILTAMLWGAALAFLIDRRIARAAAVLGIAAVLAAFGLIHSVLPTGGIYLPWSPSLLGSRTPYHWAAAYVLLAGTVVGLARTRAFAESEAPGRKVA
;
A
#
# COMPACT_ATOMS: atom_id res chain seq x y z
N MET A 1 10.04 -8.62 -5.52
CA MET A 1 9.27 -9.76 -6.06
C MET A 1 8.17 -10.29 -5.12
N LYS A 2 7.63 -9.50 -4.17
CA LYS A 2 6.59 -9.97 -3.20
C LYS A 2 5.17 -10.08 -3.81
N ARG A 3 5.01 -10.65 -5.01
CA ARG A 3 3.72 -10.72 -5.75
C ARG A 3 3.24 -12.11 -6.17
N ARG A 4 3.81 -13.20 -5.64
CA ARG A 4 3.28 -14.57 -5.82
C ARG A 4 2.72 -15.26 -4.57
N ILE A 5 2.80 -14.63 -3.39
CA ILE A 5 2.29 -15.21 -2.13
C ILE A 5 0.83 -14.78 -1.84
N LEU A 6 0.41 -13.60 -2.31
CA LEU A 6 -0.92 -13.03 -2.02
C LEU A 6 -2.10 -13.66 -2.78
N SER A 7 -1.87 -14.60 -3.69
CA SER A 7 -2.93 -15.37 -4.37
C SER A 7 -3.32 -16.68 -3.66
N LEU A 8 -2.76 -16.95 -2.46
CA LEU A 8 -3.06 -18.15 -1.66
C LEU A 8 -3.52 -17.85 -0.22
N SER A 9 -3.48 -16.58 0.23
CA SER A 9 -3.74 -16.22 1.63
C SER A 9 -5.23 -16.03 2.01
N LEU A 10 -6.18 -16.14 1.08
CA LEU A 10 -7.61 -15.94 1.38
C LEU A 10 -8.34 -17.19 1.92
N VAL A 11 -7.60 -18.29 2.20
CA VAL A 11 -8.15 -19.56 2.71
C VAL A 11 -7.64 -19.89 4.13
N ALA A 12 -6.78 -19.05 4.71
CA ALA A 12 -5.91 -19.43 5.83
C ALA A 12 -6.19 -18.74 7.19
N ILE A 13 -7.45 -18.46 7.55
CA ILE A 13 -7.82 -18.10 8.95
C ILE A 13 -9.14 -18.78 9.39
N VAL A 14 -9.24 -20.11 9.26
CA VAL A 14 -10.07 -20.96 10.12
C VAL A 14 -9.33 -22.28 10.34
N ALA A 15 -9.05 -22.61 11.61
CA ALA A 15 -8.23 -23.72 12.15
C ALA A 15 -6.74 -23.38 12.38
N GLY A 16 -6.32 -23.48 13.65
CA GLY A 16 -4.92 -23.33 14.06
C GLY A 16 -4.31 -24.68 14.46
N ALA A 17 -3.36 -25.17 13.67
CA ALA A 17 -2.31 -26.13 14.04
C ALA A 17 -1.22 -26.14 12.95
N ALA A 18 0.05 -26.31 13.33
CA ALA A 18 1.20 -26.20 12.44
C ALA A 18 1.50 -27.51 11.66
N PRO A 19 2.09 -27.44 10.45
CA PRO A 19 2.53 -28.63 9.70
C PRO A 19 3.91 -29.12 10.17
N LEU A 20 4.07 -30.45 10.29
CA LEU A 20 5.38 -31.08 10.41
C LEU A 20 5.98 -31.36 9.03
N GLN A 21 7.28 -31.15 8.90
CA GLN A 21 8.01 -31.11 7.63
C GLN A 21 8.31 -32.52 7.07
N ALA A 22 8.20 -32.66 5.75
CA ALA A 22 9.12 -33.51 5.01
C ALA A 22 10.45 -32.75 4.88
N ASP A 23 11.58 -33.43 5.03
CA ASP A 23 12.89 -32.77 5.06
C ASP A 23 13.17 -32.06 3.73
N ALA A 24 13.35 -30.74 3.81
CA ALA A 24 13.68 -29.92 2.65
C ALA A 24 15.04 -30.36 2.06
N PRO A 25 15.21 -30.31 0.73
CA PRO A 25 16.47 -30.70 0.09
C PRO A 25 17.64 -29.91 0.67
N VAL A 26 18.59 -30.63 1.27
CA VAL A 26 19.75 -30.02 1.95
C VAL A 26 20.63 -29.32 0.91
N ILE A 27 20.92 -28.04 1.17
CA ILE A 27 21.75 -27.19 0.31
C ILE A 27 23.09 -26.97 1.01
N ASP A 28 24.16 -27.56 0.50
CA ASP A 28 25.52 -27.16 0.89
C ASP A 28 25.95 -25.98 0.03
N HIS A 29 26.16 -24.83 0.67
CA HIS A 29 26.61 -23.60 0.03
C HIS A 29 27.63 -22.87 0.90
N HIS A 30 28.85 -22.72 0.38
CA HIS A 30 29.85 -21.85 0.97
C HIS A 30 29.50 -20.37 0.71
N ALA A 31 28.98 -19.72 1.74
CA ALA A 31 28.63 -18.30 1.72
C ALA A 31 29.83 -17.42 1.36
N VAL A 32 29.62 -16.44 0.47
CA VAL A 32 30.66 -15.44 0.12
C VAL A 32 30.52 -14.20 0.98
N ALA A 33 31.64 -13.69 1.50
CA ALA A 33 31.67 -12.45 2.29
C ALA A 33 31.76 -11.19 1.43
N CYS A 34 32.18 -11.34 0.16
CA CYS A 34 32.56 -10.22 -0.68
C CYS A 34 32.33 -10.42 -2.19
N ILE A 35 31.97 -9.33 -2.86
CA ILE A 35 31.80 -9.26 -4.33
C ILE A 35 32.67 -8.12 -4.90
N VAL A 36 33.48 -8.41 -5.93
CA VAL A 36 34.33 -7.39 -6.56
C VAL A 36 33.54 -6.61 -7.63
N ALA A 37 33.47 -5.28 -7.49
CA ALA A 37 32.76 -4.41 -8.42
C ALA A 37 33.31 -4.52 -9.86
N GLY A 38 32.43 -4.66 -10.84
CA GLY A 38 32.78 -4.80 -12.26
C GLY A 38 33.19 -6.21 -12.69
N LYS A 39 33.07 -7.23 -11.82
CA LYS A 39 33.30 -8.65 -12.12
C LYS A 39 31.98 -9.44 -11.98
N PHE A 40 31.90 -10.63 -12.60
CA PHE A 40 30.74 -11.53 -12.46
C PHE A 40 31.00 -12.50 -11.30
N PRO A 41 30.23 -12.47 -10.19
CA PRO A 41 30.37 -13.43 -9.10
C PRO A 41 29.83 -14.81 -9.51
N LYS A 42 30.63 -15.87 -9.31
CA LYS A 42 30.23 -17.28 -9.42
C LYS A 42 29.86 -17.79 -8.02
N LEU A 43 28.62 -18.26 -7.84
CA LEU A 43 28.12 -18.87 -6.61
C LEU A 43 27.82 -20.34 -6.87
N ARG A 44 28.36 -21.23 -6.03
CA ARG A 44 28.27 -22.69 -6.18
C ARG A 44 27.51 -23.28 -4.99
N ALA A 45 26.58 -24.19 -5.25
CA ALA A 45 25.87 -24.96 -4.23
C ALA A 45 25.77 -26.42 -4.67
N CYS A 46 25.87 -27.34 -3.71
CA CYS A 46 25.77 -28.78 -3.91
C CYS A 46 24.57 -29.33 -3.16
N PHE A 47 23.94 -30.36 -3.71
CA PHE A 47 22.69 -30.93 -3.20
C PHE A 47 22.83 -32.44 -3.03
N SER A 48 22.36 -32.96 -1.89
CA SER A 48 22.38 -34.38 -1.53
C SER A 48 21.24 -35.20 -2.15
N SER A 49 20.37 -34.57 -2.95
CA SER A 49 19.20 -35.16 -3.57
C SER A 49 19.01 -34.65 -4.99
N GLU A 50 18.25 -35.38 -5.81
CA GLU A 50 17.94 -35.00 -7.18
C GLU A 50 17.09 -33.71 -7.21
N ILE A 51 17.53 -32.72 -8.00
CA ILE A 51 16.86 -31.42 -8.09
C ILE A 51 16.18 -31.22 -9.44
N ALA A 52 15.01 -30.60 -9.44
CA ALA A 52 14.32 -30.20 -10.67
C ALA A 52 14.73 -28.80 -11.13
N ARG A 53 14.91 -27.85 -10.19
CA ARG A 53 15.31 -26.46 -10.47
C ARG A 53 16.11 -25.85 -9.31
N ALA A 54 17.14 -25.05 -9.62
CA ALA A 54 17.91 -24.26 -8.67
C ALA A 54 17.98 -22.78 -9.12
N LYS A 55 17.83 -21.85 -8.17
CA LYS A 55 17.85 -20.40 -8.43
C LYS A 55 18.63 -19.66 -7.36
N THR A 56 19.42 -18.67 -7.77
CA THR A 56 19.98 -17.68 -6.83
C THR A 56 19.17 -16.40 -6.93
N PHE A 57 18.53 -16.02 -5.83
CA PHE A 57 17.83 -14.76 -5.68
C PHE A 57 18.77 -13.71 -5.08
N PHE A 58 18.71 -12.47 -5.56
CA PHE A 58 19.56 -11.37 -5.09
C PHE A 58 18.89 -10.00 -5.22
N HIS A 59 19.30 -9.04 -4.38
CA HIS A 59 19.12 -7.61 -4.58
C HIS A 59 20.25 -6.78 -3.93
N ALA A 60 20.29 -5.48 -4.21
CA ALA A 60 21.15 -4.57 -3.46
C ALA A 60 20.43 -4.04 -2.20
N GLU A 61 21.21 -3.74 -1.17
CA GLU A 61 20.78 -3.01 0.03
C GLU A 61 19.96 -1.76 -0.34
N GLY A 62 18.72 -1.68 0.17
CA GLY A 62 17.77 -0.59 -0.14
C GLY A 62 16.90 -0.80 -1.39
N VAL A 63 16.98 -1.94 -2.07
CA VAL A 63 16.08 -2.32 -3.17
C VAL A 63 15.12 -3.41 -2.70
N HIS A 64 13.80 -3.15 -2.72
CA HIS A 64 12.80 -4.10 -2.19
C HIS A 64 12.42 -5.25 -3.15
N ASP A 65 12.87 -5.19 -4.40
CA ASP A 65 12.62 -6.23 -5.40
C ASP A 65 13.80 -7.20 -5.52
N TRP A 66 13.54 -8.45 -5.12
CA TRP A 66 14.36 -9.61 -5.48
C TRP A 66 14.38 -9.85 -7.00
N TYR A 67 15.55 -10.18 -7.51
CA TYR A 67 15.80 -10.68 -8.87
C TYR A 67 16.40 -12.07 -8.79
N TYR A 68 16.32 -12.88 -9.85
CA TYR A 68 16.96 -14.20 -9.83
C TYR A 68 17.73 -14.52 -11.11
N VAL A 69 18.75 -15.37 -10.93
CA VAL A 69 19.44 -16.12 -11.99
C VAL A 69 19.19 -17.61 -11.80
N GLU A 70 19.05 -18.36 -12.89
CA GLU A 70 18.94 -19.82 -12.82
C GLU A 70 20.35 -20.43 -12.70
N MET A 71 20.48 -21.48 -11.88
CA MET A 71 21.74 -22.17 -11.68
C MET A 71 21.84 -23.37 -12.63
N GLY A 72 22.97 -23.52 -13.32
CA GLY A 72 23.25 -24.67 -14.20
C GLY A 72 24.19 -25.68 -13.55
N PRO A 73 24.18 -26.96 -13.97
CA PRO A 73 25.08 -27.97 -13.44
C PRO A 73 26.55 -27.57 -13.69
N ASP A 74 27.42 -27.76 -12.69
CA ASP A 74 28.81 -27.35 -12.72
C ASP A 74 29.62 -28.31 -13.63
N GLN A 75 29.67 -27.97 -14.92
CA GLN A 75 30.50 -28.66 -15.93
C GLN A 75 31.96 -28.66 -15.44
N ARG A 76 32.55 -29.85 -15.26
CA ARG A 76 33.96 -29.96 -14.85
C ARG A 76 34.84 -29.30 -15.90
N GLU A 77 35.48 -28.19 -15.54
CA GLU A 77 36.50 -27.57 -16.39
C GLU A 77 37.66 -28.56 -16.59
N ALA A 78 38.03 -28.78 -17.85
CA ALA A 78 39.13 -29.65 -18.21
C ALA A 78 40.47 -29.02 -17.81
N VAL A 79 41.32 -29.84 -17.19
CA VAL A 79 42.79 -29.77 -17.07
C VAL A 79 43.46 -28.42 -17.46
N PRO A 80 44.08 -27.69 -16.50
CA PRO A 80 44.90 -26.52 -16.86
C PRO A 80 46.21 -26.94 -17.54
N PRO A 81 46.79 -26.08 -18.40
CA PRO A 81 48.12 -26.31 -18.97
C PRO A 81 49.20 -26.26 -17.86
N ALA A 82 50.31 -26.95 -18.11
CA ALA A 82 51.29 -27.31 -17.09
C ALA A 82 51.95 -26.11 -16.38
N GLY A 83 52.15 -26.21 -15.06
CA GLY A 83 53.18 -25.44 -14.37
C GLY A 83 52.88 -24.79 -13.01
N GLU A 84 52.04 -25.36 -12.13
CA GLU A 84 52.13 -25.03 -10.69
C GLU A 84 51.49 -26.12 -9.81
N ALA A 85 52.11 -26.42 -8.66
CA ALA A 85 51.75 -27.56 -7.82
C ALA A 85 50.60 -27.22 -6.84
N ALA A 86 49.36 -27.56 -7.23
CA ALA A 86 48.20 -27.41 -6.37
C ALA A 86 48.09 -28.56 -5.33
N LYS A 87 48.00 -28.18 -4.05
CA LYS A 87 47.78 -29.08 -2.90
C LYS A 87 46.34 -29.64 -2.97
N PRO A 88 46.11 -30.95 -2.75
CA PRO A 88 44.79 -31.55 -2.99
C PRO A 88 43.76 -31.12 -1.93
N LEU A 89 42.62 -30.59 -2.40
CA LEU A 89 41.38 -30.54 -1.63
C LEU A 89 40.72 -31.94 -1.61
N ALA A 90 40.15 -32.31 -0.48
CA ALA A 90 39.58 -33.64 -0.25
C ALA A 90 38.41 -33.95 -1.22
N ALA A 91 38.28 -35.22 -1.58
CA ALA A 91 37.24 -35.69 -2.49
C ALA A 91 35.85 -35.68 -1.83
N SER A 92 34.85 -35.13 -2.52
CA SER A 92 33.44 -35.24 -2.16
C SER A 92 32.95 -36.69 -2.29
N SER A 93 32.19 -37.16 -1.31
CA SER A 93 31.50 -38.46 -1.36
C SER A 93 30.58 -38.56 -2.58
N ALA A 94 30.49 -39.77 -3.17
CA ALA A 94 29.66 -40.01 -4.34
C ALA A 94 28.16 -39.85 -3.99
N GLY A 95 27.50 -38.86 -4.59
CA GLY A 95 26.06 -38.61 -4.44
C GLY A 95 25.63 -37.18 -4.72
N GLU A 96 26.51 -36.19 -4.50
CA GLU A 96 26.14 -34.78 -4.57
C GLU A 96 26.20 -34.19 -5.98
N ALA A 97 25.13 -33.51 -6.40
CA ALA A 97 25.06 -32.76 -7.64
C ALA A 97 25.30 -31.27 -7.37
N CYS A 98 26.38 -30.69 -7.92
CA CYS A 98 26.72 -29.28 -7.74
C CYS A 98 26.26 -28.42 -8.93
N TYR A 99 25.69 -27.25 -8.61
CA TYR A 99 25.23 -26.25 -9.57
C TYR A 99 25.87 -24.89 -9.29
N THR A 100 26.00 -24.10 -10.36
CA THR A 100 26.57 -22.76 -10.36
C THR A 100 25.54 -21.73 -10.82
N GLY A 101 25.36 -20.66 -10.04
CA GLY A 101 24.71 -19.42 -10.46
C GLY A 101 25.74 -18.31 -10.67
N ILE A 102 25.61 -17.52 -11.75
CA ILE A 102 26.49 -16.38 -12.02
C ILE A 102 25.68 -15.09 -11.82
N LEU A 103 26.09 -14.21 -10.90
CA LEU A 103 25.42 -12.93 -10.70
C LEU A 103 25.87 -11.88 -11.76
N PRO A 104 25.02 -10.89 -12.10
CA PRO A 104 25.43 -9.76 -12.93
C PRO A 104 26.55 -8.92 -12.28
N ARG A 105 27.25 -8.10 -13.07
CA ARG A 105 28.33 -7.24 -12.54
C ARG A 105 27.77 -6.14 -11.67
N ALA A 106 28.10 -6.14 -10.39
CA ALA A 106 27.84 -5.00 -9.50
C ALA A 106 28.61 -3.77 -10.00
N SER A 107 27.95 -2.65 -10.24
CA SER A 107 28.60 -1.42 -10.70
C SER A 107 29.44 -0.77 -9.59
N ARG A 108 30.38 0.10 -9.97
CA ARG A 108 31.19 0.86 -9.01
C ARG A 108 30.37 1.77 -8.07
N LYS A 109 29.10 2.06 -8.39
CA LYS A 109 28.18 2.82 -7.51
C LYS A 109 27.71 2.01 -6.30
N LEU A 110 27.83 0.68 -6.33
CA LEU A 110 27.46 -0.20 -5.22
C LEU A 110 28.63 -0.47 -4.25
N ILE A 111 29.84 0.05 -4.48
CA ILE A 111 30.98 -0.14 -3.57
C ILE A 111 30.63 0.33 -2.15
N ARG A 112 30.94 -0.49 -1.14
CA ARG A 112 30.53 -0.41 0.28
C ARG A 112 29.05 -0.71 0.59
N ARG A 113 28.18 -0.96 -0.40
CA ARG A 113 26.84 -1.53 -0.17
C ARG A 113 26.90 -3.04 -0.05
N ARG A 114 25.89 -3.62 0.61
CA ARG A 114 25.65 -5.06 0.62
C ARG A 114 24.82 -5.50 -0.59
N ILE A 115 25.05 -6.72 -1.03
CA ILE A 115 24.16 -7.46 -1.92
C ILE A 115 23.59 -8.58 -1.07
N GLU A 116 22.27 -8.60 -0.91
CA GLU A 116 21.57 -9.64 -0.16
C GLU A 116 21.20 -10.75 -1.15
N TYR A 117 21.55 -12.00 -0.85
CA TYR A 117 21.27 -13.14 -1.73
C TYR A 117 20.92 -14.41 -0.94
N TYR A 118 20.13 -15.29 -1.56
CA TYR A 118 19.88 -16.65 -1.08
C TYR A 118 19.73 -17.62 -2.26
N ILE A 119 19.86 -18.91 -2.01
CA ILE A 119 19.64 -19.97 -3.00
C ILE A 119 18.35 -20.72 -2.65
N GLU A 120 17.54 -21.00 -3.67
CA GLU A 120 16.30 -21.76 -3.58
C GLU A 120 16.36 -22.94 -4.54
N VAL A 121 16.01 -24.13 -4.06
CA VAL A 121 15.93 -25.36 -4.85
C VAL A 121 14.53 -25.96 -4.76
N VAL A 122 14.10 -26.55 -5.87
CA VAL A 122 12.87 -27.35 -5.96
C VAL A 122 13.26 -28.75 -6.43
N ASN A 123 12.83 -29.79 -5.70
CA ASN A 123 13.04 -31.17 -6.10
C ASN A 123 11.93 -31.67 -7.07
N PRO A 124 12.05 -32.87 -7.67
CA PRO A 124 11.01 -33.43 -8.56
C PRO A 124 9.63 -33.65 -7.91
N ARG A 125 9.53 -33.68 -6.57
CA ARG A 125 8.27 -33.76 -5.82
C ARG A 125 7.64 -32.39 -5.55
N ASN A 126 8.24 -31.32 -6.07
CA ASN A 126 7.83 -29.93 -5.89
C ASN A 126 7.98 -29.41 -4.44
N GLU A 127 8.85 -30.04 -3.65
CA GLU A 127 9.26 -29.59 -2.31
C GLU A 127 10.39 -28.56 -2.43
N THR A 128 10.37 -27.50 -1.61
CA THR A 128 11.29 -26.36 -1.71
C THR A 128 12.29 -26.29 -0.57
N GLY A 129 13.59 -26.23 -0.87
CA GLY A 129 14.66 -25.89 0.07
C GLY A 129 15.22 -24.50 -0.17
N ARG A 130 15.71 -23.83 0.89
CA ARG A 130 16.25 -22.46 0.82
C ARG A 130 17.45 -22.32 1.77
N THR A 131 18.49 -21.61 1.35
CA THR A 131 19.59 -21.20 2.25
C THR A 131 19.18 -20.02 3.12
N ASP A 132 19.96 -19.75 4.17
CA ASP A 132 19.95 -18.44 4.83
C ASP A 132 20.24 -17.29 3.85
N GLU A 133 19.87 -16.08 4.25
CA GLU A 133 20.17 -14.85 3.51
C GLU A 133 21.59 -14.38 3.82
N HIS A 134 22.44 -14.35 2.79
CA HIS A 134 23.83 -13.91 2.87
C HIS A 134 23.97 -12.47 2.38
N GLN A 135 24.87 -11.70 3.01
CA GLN A 135 25.01 -10.26 2.75
C GLN A 135 26.44 -9.79 2.40
N PRO A 136 27.07 -10.32 1.33
CA PRO A 136 28.38 -9.88 0.88
C PRO A 136 28.47 -8.37 0.62
N ILE A 137 29.60 -7.78 1.01
CA ILE A 137 29.90 -6.38 0.72
C ILE A 137 30.58 -6.22 -0.64
N VAL A 138 30.19 -5.19 -1.41
CA VAL A 138 30.82 -4.88 -2.68
C VAL A 138 32.11 -4.07 -2.47
N VAL A 139 33.22 -4.56 -3.00
CA VAL A 139 34.56 -3.93 -2.88
C VAL A 139 35.19 -3.58 -4.23
N ARG A 140 36.32 -2.86 -4.20
CA ARG A 140 36.98 -2.35 -5.41
C ARG A 140 38.03 -3.32 -5.94
N ARG A 141 38.72 -4.07 -5.07
CA ARG A 141 39.74 -5.09 -5.37
C ARG A 141 39.50 -6.32 -4.48
N ALA A 142 39.95 -7.50 -4.91
CA ALA A 142 39.83 -8.72 -4.10
C ALA A 142 40.60 -8.62 -2.76
N LEU A 143 41.79 -7.99 -2.77
CA LEU A 143 42.58 -7.70 -1.56
C LEU A 143 41.81 -6.91 -0.49
N ASP A 144 40.83 -6.08 -0.88
CA ASP A 144 40.03 -5.30 0.07
C ASP A 144 39.16 -6.19 0.99
N CYS A 145 39.14 -7.51 0.74
CA CYS A 145 38.29 -8.49 1.42
C CYS A 145 39.00 -9.65 2.11
N GLU A 146 40.33 -9.79 2.01
CA GLU A 146 41.06 -10.82 2.78
C GLU A 146 40.86 -10.68 4.29
N LYS A 147 40.53 -9.47 4.78
CA LYS A 147 40.15 -9.18 6.17
C LYS A 147 38.66 -9.38 6.51
N LYS A 148 37.82 -9.83 5.56
CA LYS A 148 36.35 -9.93 5.71
C LYS A 148 35.77 -11.30 5.39
N GLY A 149 36.51 -12.21 4.77
CA GLY A 149 36.09 -13.58 4.47
C GLY A 149 36.23 -13.93 2.99
N PRO A 150 35.70 -15.10 2.55
CA PRO A 150 35.90 -15.59 1.19
C PRO A 150 35.31 -14.64 0.13
N VAL A 151 36.14 -14.30 -0.86
CA VAL A 151 35.74 -13.52 -2.03
C VAL A 151 35.03 -14.43 -3.03
N ALA A 152 33.90 -13.98 -3.58
CA ALA A 152 33.20 -14.72 -4.62
C ALA A 152 34.11 -15.00 -5.83
N PRO A 153 34.28 -16.27 -6.26
CA PRO A 153 35.03 -16.59 -7.46
C PRO A 153 34.50 -15.83 -8.69
N ILE A 154 35.38 -15.50 -9.64
CA ILE A 154 35.02 -14.64 -10.77
C ILE A 154 34.76 -15.49 -12.01
N SER A 155 33.56 -15.39 -12.57
CA SER A 155 33.26 -15.94 -13.89
C SER A 155 33.77 -15.01 -15.02
N PRO A 156 34.36 -15.55 -16.11
CA PRO A 156 34.68 -14.75 -17.30
C PRO A 156 33.40 -14.32 -18.05
N THR A 157 32.40 -15.19 -18.08
CA THR A 157 31.09 -14.99 -18.74
C THR A 157 30.01 -14.53 -17.74
N GLY A 158 28.99 -13.85 -18.24
CA GLY A 158 27.86 -13.38 -17.42
C GLY A 158 26.72 -14.39 -17.34
N PRO A 159 25.67 -14.11 -16.53
CA PRO A 159 24.47 -14.94 -16.49
C PRO A 159 23.79 -15.05 -17.85
N THR A 160 23.28 -16.25 -18.14
CA THR A 160 22.49 -16.55 -19.35
C THR A 160 21.15 -15.80 -19.35
N ALA A 161 20.53 -15.60 -18.19
CA ALA A 161 19.30 -14.84 -18.01
C ALA A 161 19.19 -14.26 -16.59
N VAL A 162 18.47 -13.14 -16.46
CA VAL A 162 18.09 -12.52 -15.17
C VAL A 162 16.61 -12.13 -15.26
N PHE A 163 15.82 -12.50 -14.26
CA PHE A 163 14.37 -12.24 -14.26
C PHE A 163 13.92 -11.42 -13.03
N PRO A 164 12.89 -10.56 -13.16
CA PRO A 164 12.19 -10.18 -14.39
C PRO A 164 12.90 -9.07 -15.21
N SER A 165 13.99 -8.49 -14.71
CA SER A 165 14.82 -7.48 -15.39
C SER A 165 16.18 -7.33 -14.67
N LEU A 166 17.00 -6.34 -15.02
CA LEU A 166 18.25 -6.04 -14.32
C LEU A 166 18.04 -5.02 -13.19
N PRO A 167 18.49 -5.29 -11.94
CA PRO A 167 18.44 -4.32 -10.86
C PRO A 167 19.27 -3.06 -11.14
N ALA A 168 18.82 -1.93 -10.61
CA ALA A 168 19.58 -0.68 -10.66
C ALA A 168 20.97 -0.84 -10.04
N GLY A 169 22.01 -0.43 -10.78
CA GLY A 169 23.40 -0.58 -10.35
C GLY A 169 24.05 -1.91 -10.72
N PHE A 170 23.39 -2.80 -11.46
CA PHE A 170 23.98 -4.02 -12.04
C PHE A 170 24.08 -3.94 -13.57
N THR A 171 25.03 -4.65 -14.17
CA THR A 171 25.21 -4.73 -15.63
C THR A 171 25.55 -6.14 -16.12
N ILE A 172 25.12 -6.46 -17.34
CA ILE A 172 25.56 -7.64 -18.11
C ILE A 172 26.52 -7.23 -19.23
N SER A 173 27.15 -8.22 -19.86
CA SER A 173 27.92 -7.99 -21.08
C SER A 173 26.99 -7.65 -22.25
N THR A 174 27.35 -6.65 -23.05
CA THR A 174 26.57 -6.23 -24.22
C THR A 174 27.05 -6.93 -25.50
N PHE A 175 26.19 -7.79 -26.06
CA PHE A 175 26.25 -8.37 -27.43
C PHE A 175 27.29 -9.52 -27.65
N PRO A 176 27.21 -10.30 -28.77
CA PRO A 176 26.36 -11.50 -28.78
C PRO A 176 26.98 -12.74 -29.46
N THR A 177 26.66 -13.94 -28.99
CA THR A 177 26.78 -15.16 -29.81
C THR A 177 25.69 -16.16 -29.47
N ALA A 178 24.80 -16.42 -30.41
CA ALA A 178 24.08 -17.67 -30.47
C ALA A 178 25.05 -18.76 -30.97
N ALA A 179 25.03 -19.92 -30.33
CA ALA A 179 25.63 -21.15 -30.87
C ALA A 179 24.66 -22.30 -30.57
N VAL A 180 23.96 -22.76 -31.61
CA VAL A 180 23.04 -23.90 -31.58
C VAL A 180 23.83 -25.17 -31.87
N VAL A 181 23.80 -26.15 -30.97
CA VAL A 181 23.81 -27.60 -31.31
C VAL A 181 22.99 -28.30 -30.21
N GLY A 182 22.10 -29.26 -30.48
CA GLY A 182 21.77 -29.88 -31.76
C GLY A 182 20.27 -30.13 -31.91
N ALA A 183 19.84 -30.20 -33.17
CA ALA A 183 18.49 -30.58 -33.56
C ALA A 183 18.50 -31.91 -34.31
N THR A 184 17.39 -32.63 -34.26
CA THR A 184 16.94 -33.52 -35.34
C THR A 184 15.43 -33.34 -35.50
N THR A 185 14.99 -32.59 -36.54
CA THR A 185 14.27 -33.09 -37.75
C THR A 185 12.80 -33.50 -37.49
N VAL A 186 11.75 -33.19 -38.27
CA VAL A 186 11.50 -32.84 -39.69
C VAL A 186 10.23 -31.94 -39.73
N ALA A 187 9.98 -30.96 -40.60
CA ALA A 187 10.75 -30.10 -41.53
C ALA A 187 9.85 -28.88 -41.92
N ALA A 188 9.86 -28.41 -43.19
CA ALA A 188 9.03 -27.29 -43.69
C ALA A 188 8.34 -27.61 -45.04
N GLY A 189 7.28 -26.88 -45.42
CA GLY A 189 6.79 -26.92 -46.81
C GLY A 189 5.46 -26.22 -47.15
N VAL A 190 5.56 -25.03 -47.76
CA VAL A 190 4.79 -24.56 -48.96
C VAL A 190 3.25 -24.40 -48.91
N ALA A 191 2.76 -23.30 -49.51
CA ALA A 191 1.35 -23.04 -49.81
C ALA A 191 0.95 -23.53 -51.21
N VAL A 192 -0.23 -24.15 -51.33
CA VAL A 192 -0.92 -24.44 -52.61
C VAL A 192 -2.44 -24.28 -52.41
N ALA A 193 -3.15 -23.80 -53.43
CA ALA A 193 -4.61 -23.75 -53.52
C ALA A 193 -5.12 -24.60 -54.70
N VAL A 194 -6.45 -24.82 -54.81
CA VAL A 194 -7.17 -25.53 -55.90
C VAL A 194 -7.09 -27.09 -55.76
N ALA A 195 -8.13 -27.93 -55.92
CA ALA A 195 -9.50 -27.80 -56.45
C ALA A 195 -10.55 -28.74 -55.76
N ALA A 196 -11.78 -28.77 -56.31
CA ALA A 196 -12.94 -29.63 -56.02
C ALA A 196 -12.71 -31.16 -56.31
N SER A 197 -13.62 -32.14 -56.11
CA SER A 197 -15.09 -32.12 -56.25
C SER A 197 -15.86 -33.38 -55.76
N ASN A 198 -17.18 -33.24 -55.57
CA ASN A 198 -18.27 -34.25 -55.67
C ASN A 198 -18.40 -35.35 -54.59
N GLY A 199 -19.61 -35.78 -54.17
CA GLY A 199 -21.00 -35.34 -54.48
C GLY A 199 -21.94 -35.77 -53.33
N GLY A 200 -23.06 -35.09 -53.03
CA GLY A 200 -24.40 -35.25 -53.64
C GLY A 200 -25.40 -35.66 -52.53
N SER A 201 -26.71 -35.36 -52.54
CA SER A 201 -27.55 -34.70 -53.57
C SER A 201 -28.92 -34.20 -53.02
N THR A 202 -29.34 -32.98 -53.43
CA THR A 202 -30.73 -32.52 -53.76
C THR A 202 -31.90 -32.52 -52.73
N PRO A 203 -33.00 -31.73 -52.94
CA PRO A 203 -33.09 -30.36 -53.49
C PRO A 203 -34.12 -29.37 -52.82
N THR A 204 -33.89 -28.08 -53.10
CA THR A 204 -34.75 -26.87 -53.37
C THR A 204 -36.27 -27.08 -53.69
N PRO A 205 -37.21 -26.07 -53.68
CA PRO A 205 -36.97 -24.67 -54.10
C PRO A 205 -37.86 -23.45 -53.63
N THR A 206 -37.26 -22.23 -53.70
CA THR A 206 -37.84 -20.90 -54.13
C THR A 206 -39.00 -20.20 -53.34
N GLN A 207 -39.25 -18.87 -53.40
CA GLN A 207 -38.75 -17.78 -54.29
C GLN A 207 -38.75 -16.36 -53.65
N THR A 208 -38.03 -15.43 -54.28
CA THR A 208 -37.86 -13.95 -54.10
C THR A 208 -39.10 -13.11 -54.57
N PRO A 209 -39.15 -11.74 -54.64
CA PRO A 209 -38.20 -10.65 -54.30
C PRO A 209 -38.78 -9.40 -53.53
N ALA A 210 -37.95 -8.34 -53.39
CA ALA A 210 -38.18 -6.99 -52.83
C ALA A 210 -38.86 -6.00 -53.84
N PRO A 211 -38.93 -4.63 -53.69
CA PRO A 211 -38.42 -3.70 -52.65
C PRO A 211 -39.35 -2.51 -52.23
N ALA A 212 -38.78 -1.49 -51.57
CA ALA A 212 -39.32 -0.19 -51.08
C ALA A 212 -39.88 0.75 -52.20
N PRO A 213 -40.56 1.94 -51.98
CA PRO A 213 -40.31 2.96 -50.92
C PRO A 213 -41.47 3.85 -50.34
N VAL A 214 -41.20 4.48 -49.16
CA VAL A 214 -41.31 5.93 -48.73
C VAL A 214 -42.24 6.90 -49.54
N PRO A 215 -42.90 7.98 -48.98
CA PRO A 215 -43.40 8.34 -47.62
C PRO A 215 -44.85 8.94 -47.54
N SER A 216 -45.28 9.35 -46.33
CA SER A 216 -45.95 10.66 -46.01
C SER A 216 -47.46 10.77 -45.66
N THR A 217 -47.68 11.38 -44.49
CA THR A 217 -48.74 12.35 -44.08
C THR A 217 -50.26 12.09 -44.24
N ALA A 218 -50.89 12.09 -43.06
CA ALA A 218 -52.10 12.84 -42.67
C ALA A 218 -53.50 12.33 -43.12
N PRO A 219 -54.55 12.52 -42.28
CA PRO A 219 -55.85 11.87 -42.46
C PRO A 219 -56.94 12.77 -43.05
N THR A 220 -58.03 12.17 -43.52
CA THR A 220 -59.35 12.83 -43.65
C THR A 220 -60.43 11.80 -43.26
N PRO A 221 -61.51 12.17 -42.54
CA PRO A 221 -62.26 11.20 -41.73
C PRO A 221 -63.67 10.85 -42.27
N GLY A 222 -64.20 9.74 -41.77
CA GLY A 222 -65.62 9.62 -41.43
C GLY A 222 -66.45 8.59 -42.21
N THR A 223 -66.71 7.44 -41.60
CA THR A 223 -67.94 6.61 -41.75
C THR A 223 -68.00 5.59 -40.58
N PRO A 224 -69.15 4.94 -40.27
CA PRO A 224 -69.70 4.98 -38.91
C PRO A 224 -69.24 3.83 -37.99
N GLU A 225 -69.46 4.01 -36.68
CA GLU A 225 -69.09 3.03 -35.65
C GLU A 225 -69.88 1.72 -35.74
N THR A 226 -69.13 0.62 -35.86
CA THR A 226 -69.54 -0.73 -35.50
C THR A 226 -69.02 -1.03 -34.08
N PRO A 227 -69.75 -1.73 -33.18
CA PRO A 227 -69.23 -2.06 -31.85
C PRO A 227 -67.88 -2.81 -31.93
N PRO A 228 -66.94 -2.53 -31.02
CA PRO A 228 -65.56 -2.98 -31.15
C PRO A 228 -65.42 -4.51 -31.04
N PRO A 229 -64.56 -5.14 -31.86
CA PRO A 229 -64.27 -6.56 -31.74
C PRO A 229 -63.52 -6.84 -30.43
N THR A 230 -64.11 -7.65 -29.55
CA THR A 230 -63.46 -8.09 -28.31
C THR A 230 -62.27 -9.00 -28.62
N THR A 231 -61.05 -8.54 -28.33
CA THR A 231 -59.84 -9.34 -28.50
C THR A 231 -59.80 -10.51 -27.50
N PRO A 232 -59.51 -11.75 -27.95
CA PRO A 232 -59.41 -12.89 -27.05
C PRO A 232 -58.15 -12.79 -26.17
N LEU A 233 -58.26 -13.28 -24.94
CA LEU A 233 -57.16 -13.37 -23.98
C LEU A 233 -56.17 -14.46 -24.42
N GLY A 234 -54.93 -14.05 -24.68
CA GLY A 234 -53.74 -14.90 -24.81
C GLY A 234 -52.88 -14.83 -23.55
N LEU A 235 -52.12 -15.90 -23.27
CA LEU A 235 -51.27 -16.00 -22.09
C LEU A 235 -50.03 -16.86 -22.38
N SER A 236 -48.85 -16.34 -22.07
CA SER A 236 -47.60 -17.12 -22.04
C SER A 236 -46.96 -17.06 -20.65
N CYS A 237 -46.40 -18.17 -20.18
CA CYS A 237 -45.71 -18.26 -18.90
C CYS A 237 -44.32 -18.89 -19.01
N ALA A 238 -43.41 -18.55 -18.11
CA ALA A 238 -42.07 -19.13 -18.01
C ALA A 238 -41.62 -19.30 -16.54
N ALA A 239 -40.61 -20.13 -16.33
CA ALA A 239 -40.02 -20.45 -15.04
C ALA A 239 -38.52 -20.72 -15.20
N ASP A 240 -37.70 -20.26 -14.24
CA ASP A 240 -36.24 -20.40 -14.21
C ASP A 240 -35.70 -20.34 -12.76
N PRO A 241 -34.80 -21.27 -12.32
CA PRO A 241 -34.41 -22.52 -12.97
C PRO A 241 -35.55 -23.55 -12.99
N ARG A 242 -35.54 -24.46 -13.97
CA ARG A 242 -36.56 -25.53 -14.07
C ARG A 242 -36.17 -26.83 -13.34
N SER A 243 -34.95 -26.94 -12.83
CA SER A 243 -34.52 -28.10 -12.05
C SER A 243 -33.33 -27.80 -11.14
N GLY A 244 -33.19 -28.57 -10.07
CA GLY A 244 -32.11 -28.47 -9.08
C GLY A 244 -32.43 -29.23 -7.79
N PRO A 245 -31.49 -29.35 -6.84
CA PRO A 245 -31.72 -30.07 -5.58
C PRO A 245 -32.61 -29.27 -4.61
N ALA A 246 -33.37 -29.96 -3.75
CA ALA A 246 -34.11 -29.33 -2.66
C ALA A 246 -33.14 -28.76 -1.59
N PRO A 247 -33.41 -27.56 -1.03
CA PRO A 247 -34.48 -26.64 -1.40
C PRO A 247 -34.17 -25.86 -2.69
N LEU A 248 -35.11 -25.84 -3.64
CA LEU A 248 -34.97 -25.15 -4.93
C LEU A 248 -35.89 -23.93 -5.01
N THR A 249 -35.31 -22.73 -5.17
CA THR A 249 -36.06 -21.50 -5.42
C THR A 249 -36.17 -21.21 -6.92
N VAL A 250 -37.38 -20.96 -7.40
CA VAL A 250 -37.72 -20.72 -8.81
C VAL A 250 -38.43 -19.39 -8.98
N ALA A 251 -38.04 -18.61 -9.99
CA ALA A 251 -38.73 -17.40 -10.40
C ALA A 251 -39.69 -17.71 -11.57
N PHE A 252 -40.92 -17.20 -11.48
CA PHE A 252 -41.97 -17.40 -12.46
C PHE A 252 -42.36 -16.10 -13.14
N THR A 253 -42.82 -16.18 -14.38
CA THR A 253 -43.35 -15.02 -15.12
C THR A 253 -44.60 -15.40 -15.90
N ALA A 254 -45.58 -14.49 -15.94
CA ALA A 254 -46.77 -14.56 -16.79
C ALA A 254 -46.90 -13.27 -17.62
N SER A 255 -47.22 -13.43 -18.90
CA SER A 255 -47.39 -12.33 -19.86
C SER A 255 -48.70 -12.52 -20.62
N PRO A 256 -49.79 -11.87 -20.18
CA PRO A 256 -51.07 -11.89 -20.90
C PRO A 256 -51.09 -10.89 -22.06
N SER A 257 -52.01 -11.10 -22.99
CA SER A 257 -52.29 -10.19 -24.11
C SER A 257 -53.77 -10.26 -24.52
N GLY A 258 -54.35 -9.18 -25.04
CA GLY A 258 -55.79 -9.11 -25.33
C GLY A 258 -56.65 -9.14 -24.07
N GLY A 259 -57.91 -9.59 -24.19
CA GLY A 259 -58.88 -9.60 -23.08
C GLY A 259 -59.76 -8.35 -23.02
N THR A 260 -60.65 -8.30 -22.03
CA THR A 260 -61.72 -7.27 -21.93
C THR A 260 -61.73 -6.50 -20.60
N GLY A 261 -60.69 -6.64 -19.78
CA GLY A 261 -60.53 -5.91 -18.52
C GLY A 261 -59.13 -6.01 -17.92
N SER A 262 -58.95 -5.49 -16.71
CA SER A 262 -57.70 -5.63 -15.95
C SER A 262 -57.32 -7.09 -15.72
N TYR A 263 -56.02 -7.40 -15.73
CA TYR A 263 -55.51 -8.74 -15.46
C TYR A 263 -55.43 -9.01 -13.96
N ASP A 264 -56.06 -10.10 -13.52
CA ASP A 264 -55.87 -10.71 -12.21
C ASP A 264 -55.09 -12.03 -12.38
N PHE A 265 -54.20 -12.35 -11.43
CA PHE A 265 -53.23 -13.45 -11.53
C PHE A 265 -53.26 -14.31 -10.27
N ASP A 266 -53.50 -15.61 -10.44
CA ASP A 266 -53.53 -16.61 -9.37
C ASP A 266 -52.58 -17.76 -9.74
N TRP A 267 -51.63 -18.07 -8.85
CA TRP A 267 -50.65 -19.14 -9.05
C TRP A 267 -50.84 -20.26 -8.03
N SER A 268 -50.72 -21.50 -8.50
CA SER A 268 -50.56 -22.71 -7.69
C SER A 268 -49.28 -23.41 -8.11
N PHE A 269 -48.36 -23.67 -7.18
CA PHE A 269 -47.02 -24.18 -7.50
C PHE A 269 -46.89 -25.71 -7.58
N GLY A 270 -47.97 -26.44 -7.30
CA GLY A 270 -48.01 -27.91 -7.36
C GLY A 270 -47.60 -28.64 -6.08
N ASP A 271 -47.03 -27.93 -5.09
CA ASP A 271 -46.67 -28.45 -3.76
C ASP A 271 -47.60 -27.95 -2.62
N GLY A 272 -48.66 -27.22 -2.98
CA GLY A 272 -49.57 -26.55 -2.04
C GLY A 272 -49.27 -25.05 -1.85
N GLY A 273 -48.13 -24.55 -2.33
CA GLY A 273 -47.84 -23.11 -2.38
C GLY A 273 -48.72 -22.37 -3.39
N THR A 274 -49.07 -21.11 -3.06
CA THR A 274 -49.82 -20.20 -3.94
C THR A 274 -49.23 -18.79 -3.93
N ALA A 275 -49.49 -18.00 -4.97
CA ALA A 275 -49.10 -16.59 -5.04
C ALA A 275 -50.00 -15.77 -5.98
N HIS A 276 -49.93 -14.45 -5.88
CA HIS A 276 -50.59 -13.51 -6.78
C HIS A 276 -49.60 -12.59 -7.50
N GLY A 277 -49.99 -12.12 -8.68
CA GLY A 277 -49.21 -11.19 -9.52
C GLY A 277 -48.44 -11.84 -10.69
N PRO A 278 -47.84 -11.03 -11.58
CA PRO A 278 -47.24 -11.51 -12.82
C PRO A 278 -45.86 -12.16 -12.66
N HIS A 279 -45.15 -11.91 -11.55
CA HIS A 279 -43.74 -12.29 -11.35
C HIS A 279 -43.42 -12.85 -9.94
N PRO A 280 -44.06 -13.94 -9.49
CA PRO A 280 -43.77 -14.50 -8.16
C PRO A 280 -42.51 -15.38 -8.15
N THR A 281 -41.99 -15.62 -6.94
CA THR A 281 -40.93 -16.60 -6.67
C THR A 281 -41.42 -17.62 -5.64
N HIS A 282 -41.07 -18.89 -5.80
CA HIS A 282 -41.44 -19.96 -4.87
C HIS A 282 -40.28 -20.90 -4.56
N THR A 283 -40.27 -21.51 -3.36
CA THR A 283 -39.19 -22.41 -2.91
C THR A 283 -39.74 -23.78 -2.58
N TYR A 284 -39.38 -24.77 -3.40
CA TYR A 284 -39.71 -26.17 -3.19
C TYR A 284 -38.75 -26.82 -2.19
N THR A 285 -39.26 -27.21 -1.02
CA THR A 285 -38.45 -27.76 0.08
C THR A 285 -38.28 -29.28 0.04
N SER A 286 -39.06 -29.98 -0.78
CA SER A 286 -39.00 -31.44 -0.96
C SER A 286 -38.64 -31.82 -2.39
N ALA A 287 -37.97 -32.97 -2.54
CA ALA A 287 -37.71 -33.55 -3.85
C ALA A 287 -39.00 -34.07 -4.49
N GLY A 288 -39.17 -33.84 -5.80
CA GLY A 288 -40.39 -34.15 -6.54
C GLY A 288 -40.48 -33.35 -7.84
N ASN A 289 -41.41 -33.73 -8.70
CA ASN A 289 -41.80 -32.91 -9.85
C ASN A 289 -43.08 -32.15 -9.50
N PHE A 290 -43.10 -30.84 -9.72
CA PHE A 290 -44.21 -29.97 -9.36
C PHE A 290 -44.67 -29.16 -10.57
N ASP A 291 -45.97 -29.19 -10.87
CA ASP A 291 -46.55 -28.41 -11.96
C ASP A 291 -47.05 -27.06 -11.44
N ALA A 292 -46.30 -26.00 -11.74
CA ALA A 292 -46.69 -24.64 -11.42
C ALA A 292 -47.66 -24.09 -12.47
N VAL A 293 -48.87 -23.75 -12.07
CA VAL A 293 -49.96 -23.27 -12.94
C VAL A 293 -50.31 -21.84 -12.58
N VAL A 294 -50.33 -20.95 -13.57
CA VAL A 294 -50.95 -19.62 -13.47
C VAL A 294 -52.34 -19.62 -14.10
N ARG A 295 -53.31 -18.99 -13.44
CA ARG A 295 -54.59 -18.57 -13.98
C ARG A 295 -54.60 -17.05 -14.11
N VAL A 296 -54.97 -16.55 -15.30
CA VAL A 296 -55.16 -15.12 -15.55
C VAL A 296 -56.59 -14.86 -15.97
N THR A 297 -57.22 -13.89 -15.32
CA THR A 297 -58.59 -13.42 -15.60
C THR A 297 -58.55 -12.00 -16.15
N SER A 298 -59.34 -11.72 -17.19
CA SER A 298 -59.50 -10.38 -17.79
C SER A 298 -60.96 -10.18 -18.18
N GLY A 299 -61.69 -9.38 -17.39
CA GLY A 299 -63.15 -9.26 -17.53
C GLY A 299 -63.84 -10.60 -17.31
N THR A 300 -64.54 -11.11 -18.32
CA THR A 300 -65.17 -12.44 -18.31
C THR A 300 -64.29 -13.57 -18.88
N GLN A 301 -63.09 -13.24 -19.37
CA GLN A 301 -62.20 -14.22 -20.02
C GLN A 301 -61.18 -14.78 -19.02
N VAL A 302 -60.96 -16.10 -19.07
CA VAL A 302 -59.97 -16.80 -18.24
C VAL A 302 -59.03 -17.64 -19.13
N ARG A 303 -57.74 -17.64 -18.79
CA ARG A 303 -56.70 -18.51 -19.38
C ARG A 303 -55.80 -19.10 -18.31
N GLN A 304 -55.20 -20.25 -18.60
CA GLN A 304 -54.22 -20.91 -17.75
C GLN A 304 -52.97 -21.29 -18.55
N CYS A 305 -51.83 -21.38 -17.87
CA CYS A 305 -50.54 -21.81 -18.43
C CYS A 305 -49.71 -22.49 -17.32
N ASP A 306 -49.06 -23.59 -17.65
CA ASP A 306 -48.40 -24.52 -16.71
C ASP A 306 -46.89 -24.71 -17.00
N ARG A 307 -46.10 -24.99 -15.97
CA ARG A 307 -44.65 -25.29 -16.04
C ARG A 307 -44.23 -26.30 -14.97
N THR A 308 -43.76 -27.47 -15.41
CA THR A 308 -43.16 -28.49 -14.53
C THR A 308 -41.76 -28.07 -14.04
N ILE A 309 -41.51 -28.22 -12.74
CA ILE A 309 -40.23 -28.01 -12.05
C ILE A 309 -39.75 -29.36 -11.49
N GLY A 310 -38.50 -29.75 -11.77
CA GLY A 310 -37.92 -31.02 -11.30
C GLY A 310 -36.94 -30.82 -10.14
N VAL A 311 -37.35 -31.20 -8.93
CA VAL A 311 -36.56 -31.01 -7.70
C VAL A 311 -35.90 -32.33 -7.27
N GLY A 312 -34.57 -32.37 -7.29
CA GLY A 312 -33.78 -33.53 -6.86
C GLY A 312 -33.65 -33.64 -5.34
N SER A 313 -33.32 -34.83 -4.84
CA SER A 313 -32.94 -35.00 -3.43
C SER A 313 -31.62 -34.28 -3.13
N ALA A 314 -31.50 -33.72 -1.92
CA ALA A 314 -30.24 -33.19 -1.43
C ALA A 314 -29.21 -34.34 -1.33
N PRO A 315 -27.94 -34.13 -1.76
CA PRO A 315 -26.91 -35.13 -1.58
C PRO A 315 -26.63 -35.37 -0.08
N PRO A 316 -26.34 -36.60 0.35
CA PRO A 316 -26.08 -36.90 1.75
C PRO A 316 -24.83 -36.17 2.24
N THR A 317 -24.93 -35.50 3.40
CA THR A 317 -23.80 -34.84 4.05
C THR A 317 -22.73 -35.86 4.42
N SER A 318 -21.52 -35.65 3.93
CA SER A 318 -20.35 -36.47 4.23
C SER A 318 -19.23 -35.62 4.80
N PHE A 319 -18.48 -36.20 5.74
CA PHE A 319 -17.33 -35.56 6.36
C PHE A 319 -16.08 -36.44 6.23
N SER A 320 -14.92 -35.81 6.28
CA SER A 320 -13.62 -36.50 6.20
C SER A 320 -13.13 -36.94 7.58
N LEU A 321 -12.71 -38.19 7.68
CA LEU A 321 -11.82 -38.66 8.75
C LEU A 321 -10.38 -38.69 8.22
N ARG A 322 -9.46 -38.03 8.93
CA ARG A 322 -8.01 -38.12 8.69
C ARG A 322 -7.35 -38.86 9.84
N VAL A 323 -6.47 -39.80 9.51
CA VAL A 323 -5.59 -40.45 10.47
C VAL A 323 -4.15 -40.01 10.22
N SER A 324 -3.39 -39.84 11.28
CA SER A 324 -1.97 -39.48 11.22
C SER A 324 -1.15 -40.36 12.16
N LEU A 325 0.13 -40.54 11.87
CA LEU A 325 1.04 -41.40 12.63
C LEU A 325 2.13 -40.53 13.27
N ALA A 326 2.56 -40.87 14.49
CA ALA A 326 3.55 -40.10 15.25
C ALA A 326 4.43 -41.01 16.13
N GLY A 327 5.49 -40.44 16.73
CA GLY A 327 6.41 -41.15 17.63
C GLY A 327 7.70 -41.62 16.93
N SER A 328 8.56 -42.35 17.65
CA SER A 328 9.88 -42.80 17.13
C SER A 328 9.86 -44.14 16.40
N GLY A 329 8.78 -44.91 16.54
CA GLY A 329 8.58 -46.21 15.90
C GLY A 329 7.72 -46.11 14.65
N THR A 330 7.46 -47.25 14.02
CA THR A 330 6.62 -47.36 12.81
C THR A 330 5.48 -48.35 13.00
N GLY A 331 4.42 -48.17 12.22
CA GLY A 331 3.23 -49.00 12.23
C GLY A 331 2.22 -48.52 11.18
N THR A 332 1.10 -49.22 11.06
CA THR A 332 -0.02 -48.83 10.21
C THR A 332 -1.30 -48.69 11.03
N VAL A 333 -2.30 -48.01 10.46
CA VAL A 333 -3.65 -47.93 11.02
C VAL A 333 -4.66 -48.21 9.92
N THR A 334 -5.56 -49.16 10.14
CA THR A 334 -6.66 -49.48 9.22
C THR A 334 -8.00 -49.16 9.86
N ASP A 335 -8.99 -48.78 9.05
CA ASP A 335 -10.39 -48.73 9.49
C ASP A 335 -11.16 -50.02 9.18
N ASP A 336 -12.29 -50.18 9.86
CA ASP A 336 -13.26 -51.26 9.67
C ASP A 336 -14.05 -51.22 8.35
N HIS A 337 -14.09 -50.06 7.66
CA HIS A 337 -14.73 -49.94 6.35
C HIS A 337 -13.74 -50.10 5.17
N GLY A 338 -12.46 -50.37 5.43
CA GLY A 338 -11.42 -50.62 4.42
C GLY A 338 -11.06 -49.42 3.53
N LYS A 339 -11.44 -48.19 3.94
CA LYS A 339 -11.15 -46.95 3.20
C LYS A 339 -9.86 -46.26 3.66
N ILE A 340 -9.43 -46.54 4.88
CA ILE A 340 -8.20 -46.03 5.49
C ILE A 340 -7.27 -47.22 5.72
N ASN A 341 -6.07 -47.11 5.16
CA ASN A 341 -4.95 -47.96 5.46
C ASN A 341 -3.71 -47.07 5.42
N CYS A 342 -3.21 -46.72 6.60
CA CYS A 342 -2.19 -45.69 6.79
C CYS A 342 -0.78 -46.18 6.45
N GLY A 343 -0.62 -46.57 5.18
CA GLY A 343 0.62 -46.53 4.41
C GLY A 343 0.40 -45.65 3.18
N PRO A 344 -0.47 -46.07 2.23
CA PRO A 344 -0.84 -45.25 1.07
C PRO A 344 -2.03 -44.29 1.28
N THR A 345 -3.01 -44.63 2.13
CA THR A 345 -4.30 -43.92 2.19
C THR A 345 -4.72 -43.60 3.63
N CYS A 346 -4.37 -42.39 4.09
CA CYS A 346 -4.57 -41.96 5.49
C CYS A 346 -5.82 -41.09 5.72
N SER A 347 -6.72 -40.95 4.74
CA SER A 347 -7.94 -40.15 4.88
C SER A 347 -9.05 -40.62 3.95
N ALA A 348 -10.29 -40.65 4.45
CA ALA A 348 -11.46 -41.03 3.68
C ALA A 348 -12.71 -40.25 4.11
N THR A 349 -13.73 -40.23 3.24
CA THR A 349 -15.03 -39.59 3.51
C THR A 349 -16.10 -40.62 3.85
N TYR A 350 -16.91 -40.28 4.86
CA TYR A 350 -17.99 -41.09 5.40
C TYR A 350 -19.25 -40.22 5.51
N VAL A 351 -20.43 -40.84 5.41
CA VAL A 351 -21.70 -40.13 5.59
C VAL A 351 -21.85 -39.75 7.07
N SER A 352 -22.48 -38.60 7.33
CA SER A 352 -22.73 -38.13 8.70
C SER A 352 -23.47 -39.20 9.52
N GLY A 353 -23.02 -39.45 10.75
CA GLY A 353 -23.54 -40.49 11.63
C GLY A 353 -22.88 -41.88 11.49
N THR A 354 -21.91 -42.06 10.59
CA THR A 354 -21.13 -43.32 10.53
C THR A 354 -20.21 -43.41 11.76
N GLN A 355 -20.15 -44.56 12.43
CA GLN A 355 -19.08 -44.87 13.39
C GLN A 355 -17.97 -45.63 12.66
N VAL A 356 -16.72 -45.24 12.87
CA VAL A 356 -15.54 -45.81 12.20
C VAL A 356 -14.56 -46.30 13.26
N ALA A 357 -14.25 -47.59 13.29
CA ALA A 357 -13.30 -48.18 14.22
C ALA A 357 -11.89 -48.23 13.62
N LEU A 358 -10.90 -47.69 14.33
CA LEU A 358 -9.50 -47.64 13.91
C LEU A 358 -8.66 -48.66 14.68
N THR A 359 -7.90 -49.48 13.95
CA THR A 359 -7.04 -50.54 14.49
C THR A 359 -5.57 -50.24 14.20
N PRO A 360 -4.68 -50.17 15.21
CA PRO A 360 -3.26 -49.91 15.03
C PRO A 360 -2.45 -51.21 14.97
N ALA A 361 -1.51 -51.32 14.05
CA ALA A 361 -0.59 -52.45 13.94
C ALA A 361 0.87 -51.94 13.94
N ALA A 362 1.63 -52.26 14.99
CA ALA A 362 3.03 -51.85 15.09
C ALA A 362 3.91 -52.70 14.17
N ALA A 363 4.91 -52.07 13.53
CA ALA A 363 5.89 -52.77 12.73
C ALA A 363 6.96 -53.44 13.62
N SER A 364 7.74 -54.37 13.05
CA SER A 364 8.81 -55.06 13.78
C SER A 364 9.80 -54.08 14.41
N GLY A 365 10.11 -54.26 15.69
CA GLY A 365 10.95 -53.34 16.47
C GLY A 365 10.24 -52.08 16.96
N SER A 366 8.92 -51.97 16.82
CA SER A 366 8.10 -50.87 17.33
C SER A 366 6.94 -51.37 18.18
N ALA A 367 6.41 -50.52 19.06
CA ALA A 367 5.22 -50.77 19.87
C ALA A 367 4.22 -49.61 19.70
N PHE A 368 2.92 -49.92 19.77
CA PHE A 368 1.88 -48.88 19.81
C PHE A 368 1.85 -48.22 21.19
N GLY A 369 1.87 -46.89 21.22
CA GLY A 369 1.84 -46.08 22.44
C GLY A 369 0.42 -45.68 22.83
N ALA A 370 -0.20 -44.78 22.07
CA ALA A 370 -1.54 -44.25 22.35
C ALA A 370 -2.17 -43.51 21.16
N TRP A 371 -3.49 -43.34 21.21
CA TRP A 371 -4.26 -42.41 20.39
C TRP A 371 -4.26 -40.99 20.98
N SER A 372 -4.41 -40.00 20.09
CA SER A 372 -4.71 -38.59 20.40
C SER A 372 -5.54 -37.94 19.28
N GLY A 373 -6.13 -36.77 19.51
CA GLY A 373 -7.10 -36.15 18.59
C GLY A 373 -8.55 -36.48 18.99
N ASP A 374 -9.42 -36.78 18.01
CA ASP A 374 -10.82 -37.21 18.23
C ASP A 374 -10.96 -38.61 18.90
N CYS A 375 -9.83 -39.28 19.18
CA CYS A 375 -9.70 -40.46 20.04
C CYS A 375 -8.53 -40.25 20.99
N SER A 376 -8.56 -40.85 22.20
CA SER A 376 -7.47 -40.71 23.17
C SER A 376 -7.21 -41.98 23.99
N GLY A 377 -5.93 -42.25 24.29
CA GLY A 377 -5.49 -43.33 25.19
C GLY A 377 -5.01 -44.58 24.45
N ALA A 378 -4.59 -45.62 25.20
CA ALA A 378 -3.98 -46.83 24.64
C ALA A 378 -4.99 -47.95 24.26
N GLY A 379 -6.30 -47.68 24.35
CA GLY A 379 -7.37 -48.64 24.02
C GLY A 379 -7.75 -48.66 22.54
N SER A 380 -8.90 -49.23 22.22
CA SER A 380 -9.51 -49.13 20.88
C SER A 380 -10.02 -47.71 20.60
N CYS A 381 -9.95 -47.29 19.33
CA CYS A 381 -10.48 -46.00 18.88
C CYS A 381 -11.70 -46.23 17.98
N VAL A 382 -12.83 -45.60 18.33
CA VAL A 382 -14.04 -45.55 17.49
C VAL A 382 -14.48 -44.11 17.37
N VAL A 383 -14.60 -43.61 16.15
CA VAL A 383 -14.92 -42.21 15.85
C VAL A 383 -16.33 -42.11 15.26
N ASN A 384 -17.19 -41.30 15.88
CA ASN A 384 -18.50 -40.97 15.29
C ASN A 384 -18.38 -39.76 14.36
N ILE A 385 -18.79 -39.90 13.10
CA ILE A 385 -18.61 -38.88 12.07
C ILE A 385 -19.79 -37.90 12.08
N ASP A 386 -19.80 -36.96 13.02
CA ASP A 386 -20.77 -35.83 13.10
C ASP A 386 -20.23 -34.51 12.52
N GLY A 387 -18.98 -34.52 12.06
CA GLY A 387 -18.24 -33.42 11.44
C GLY A 387 -16.91 -33.93 10.89
N PRO A 388 -16.01 -33.06 10.38
CA PRO A 388 -14.65 -33.45 10.04
C PRO A 388 -13.90 -33.93 11.30
N LYS A 389 -13.17 -35.05 11.20
CA LYS A 389 -12.46 -35.68 12.34
C LYS A 389 -11.00 -35.94 12.03
N ALA A 390 -10.15 -35.87 13.06
CA ALA A 390 -8.72 -36.13 12.98
C ALA A 390 -8.23 -36.96 14.18
N VAL A 391 -7.60 -38.09 13.90
CA VAL A 391 -6.99 -38.98 14.92
C VAL A 391 -5.49 -39.16 14.63
N THR A 392 -4.70 -39.25 15.69
CA THR A 392 -3.25 -39.47 15.65
C THR A 392 -2.90 -40.74 16.43
N ALA A 393 -2.19 -41.66 15.79
CA ALA A 393 -1.72 -42.92 16.36
C ALA A 393 -0.22 -42.84 16.65
N ARG A 394 0.20 -43.04 17.90
CA ARG A 394 1.61 -42.99 18.27
C ARG A 394 2.24 -44.39 18.28
N PHE A 395 3.39 -44.56 17.63
CA PHE A 395 4.26 -45.74 17.71
C PHE A 395 5.66 -45.33 18.18
N ASP A 396 6.24 -46.06 19.11
CA ASP A 396 7.61 -45.83 19.62
C ASP A 396 8.47 -47.09 19.47
N ILE A 397 9.80 -46.95 19.42
CA ILE A 397 10.71 -48.10 19.25
C ILE A 397 10.61 -49.04 20.46
N ALA A 398 10.44 -50.34 20.20
CA ALA A 398 10.37 -51.37 21.24
C ALA A 398 11.78 -51.66 21.80
N PRO A 399 12.01 -51.58 23.12
CA PRO A 399 13.32 -51.84 23.71
C PRO A 399 13.71 -53.32 23.61
N SER A 400 14.92 -53.59 23.13
CA SER A 400 15.49 -54.94 23.04
C SER A 400 15.97 -55.45 24.42
N PRO A 401 15.75 -56.73 24.79
CA PRO A 401 16.03 -57.21 26.14
C PRO A 401 17.46 -57.78 26.30
N THR A 402 18.31 -57.15 27.11
CA THR A 402 19.54 -57.77 27.70
C THR A 402 20.03 -56.92 28.92
N PRO A 403 20.97 -57.38 29.79
CA PRO A 403 20.60 -57.70 31.17
C PRO A 403 21.28 -56.83 32.27
N THR A 404 20.72 -56.91 33.48
CA THR A 404 21.23 -56.32 34.75
C THR A 404 22.46 -57.10 35.27
N PRO A 405 23.55 -56.45 35.78
CA PRO A 405 23.62 -56.11 37.22
C PRO A 405 24.39 -54.80 37.65
N THR A 406 23.72 -54.05 38.54
CA THR A 406 24.11 -53.36 39.82
C THR A 406 25.58 -53.49 40.36
N PRO A 407 26.12 -52.59 41.25
CA PRO A 407 26.12 -51.09 41.35
C PRO A 407 27.47 -50.40 41.82
N THR A 408 27.49 -49.03 41.86
CA THR A 408 28.31 -48.13 42.76
C THR A 408 29.78 -47.80 42.40
N PRO A 409 30.36 -46.60 42.69
CA PRO A 409 29.81 -45.23 42.87
C PRO A 409 30.34 -44.19 41.84
N SER A 410 29.72 -43.01 41.76
CA SER A 410 30.14 -41.89 40.90
C SER A 410 31.11 -40.90 41.59
N PRO A 411 32.14 -40.37 40.91
CA PRO A 411 32.91 -39.22 41.38
C PRO A 411 32.19 -37.89 41.04
N LYS A 412 32.29 -36.90 41.93
CA LYS A 412 31.76 -35.54 41.70
C LYS A 412 32.61 -34.82 40.65
N ILE A 413 32.00 -34.35 39.57
CA ILE A 413 32.59 -33.35 38.68
C ILE A 413 32.32 -31.97 39.29
N SER A 414 33.35 -31.17 39.49
CA SER A 414 33.23 -29.80 40.02
C SER A 414 32.94 -28.81 38.89
N PRO A 415 32.18 -27.73 39.13
CA PRO A 415 31.93 -26.71 38.12
C PRO A 415 33.22 -25.97 37.72
N MET A 416 33.29 -25.55 36.45
CA MET A 416 34.40 -24.80 35.85
C MET A 416 33.88 -23.43 35.39
N ALA A 417 34.73 -22.40 35.40
CA ALA A 417 34.44 -21.04 34.93
C ALA A 417 35.57 -20.50 34.04
N THR A 418 35.21 -19.58 33.13
CA THR A 418 36.06 -19.05 32.06
C THR A 418 36.51 -17.62 32.35
N LEU A 419 37.81 -17.36 32.30
CA LEU A 419 38.38 -16.01 32.34
C LEU A 419 38.78 -15.59 30.91
N THR A 420 38.21 -14.49 30.41
CA THR A 420 38.64 -13.89 29.13
C THR A 420 39.40 -12.58 29.38
N PHE A 421 40.64 -12.52 28.94
CA PHE A 421 41.52 -11.38 29.13
C PHE A 421 41.91 -10.71 27.82
N LYS A 422 42.10 -9.38 27.83
CA LYS A 422 42.51 -8.61 26.65
C LYS A 422 43.62 -7.61 26.95
N ALA A 423 44.74 -7.73 26.24
CA ALA A 423 45.87 -6.79 26.30
C ALA A 423 45.84 -5.80 25.12
N ILE A 424 46.08 -4.52 25.39
CA ILE A 424 46.02 -3.44 24.40
C ILE A 424 47.23 -2.50 24.61
N ALA A 425 47.88 -2.04 23.53
CA ALA A 425 48.91 -1.00 23.60
C ALA A 425 48.46 0.23 22.79
N THR A 426 48.60 1.44 23.34
CA THR A 426 48.12 2.69 22.71
C THR A 426 49.14 3.82 22.92
N PHE A 427 49.59 4.47 21.83
CA PHE A 427 50.60 5.54 21.87
C PHE A 427 50.25 6.71 20.96
N GLY A 428 50.65 7.91 21.37
CA GLY A 428 50.24 9.17 20.72
C GLY A 428 51.36 10.10 20.22
N ARG A 429 52.64 9.83 20.48
CA ARG A 429 53.73 10.78 20.13
C ARG A 429 55.02 10.25 19.51
N PHE A 430 55.39 8.97 19.62
CA PHE A 430 56.67 8.47 19.12
C PHE A 430 56.54 7.09 18.44
N GLU A 431 57.49 6.78 17.55
CA GLU A 431 57.42 5.71 16.54
C GLU A 431 58.22 4.44 16.92
N GLU A 432 58.37 4.18 18.23
CA GLU A 432 59.21 3.09 18.78
C GLU A 432 58.44 1.93 19.40
N THR A 433 59.11 0.78 19.52
CA THR A 433 58.52 -0.50 19.90
C THR A 433 58.37 -0.65 21.43
N VAL A 434 57.14 -0.87 21.89
CA VAL A 434 56.80 -1.22 23.29
C VAL A 434 56.24 -2.63 23.35
N SER A 435 56.60 -3.35 24.42
CA SER A 435 56.14 -4.71 24.72
C SER A 435 55.53 -4.74 26.12
N GLY A 436 54.32 -5.30 26.22
CA GLY A 436 53.65 -5.55 27.50
C GLY A 436 53.29 -7.02 27.62
N ASN A 437 53.53 -7.61 28.78
CA ASN A 437 53.12 -8.98 29.11
C ASN A 437 52.19 -8.98 30.33
N VAL A 438 51.25 -9.92 30.37
CA VAL A 438 50.41 -10.15 31.54
C VAL A 438 50.47 -11.62 31.88
N ASN A 439 51.08 -11.92 33.03
CA ASN A 439 51.32 -13.27 33.50
C ASN A 439 50.19 -13.68 34.42
N PHE A 440 49.72 -14.92 34.26
CA PHE A 440 48.65 -15.49 35.05
C PHE A 440 49.27 -16.34 36.19
N GLN A 441 48.53 -16.53 37.28
CA GLN A 441 48.83 -17.53 38.30
C GLN A 441 47.50 -18.06 38.85
N PRO A 442 47.34 -19.38 39.10
CA PRO A 442 48.40 -20.40 39.17
C PRO A 442 48.79 -21.06 37.83
N SER A 443 48.27 -20.59 36.70
CA SER A 443 48.61 -21.04 35.35
C SER A 443 49.84 -20.30 34.80
N ASP A 444 50.89 -21.01 34.37
CA ASP A 444 52.09 -20.43 33.72
C ASP A 444 51.83 -19.93 32.27
N ASN A 445 50.68 -19.30 32.02
CA ASN A 445 50.31 -18.69 30.75
C ASN A 445 50.54 -17.18 30.78
N ASP A 446 51.02 -16.67 29.64
CA ASP A 446 51.38 -15.26 29.45
C ASP A 446 50.59 -14.67 28.28
N CYS A 447 49.96 -13.52 28.49
CA CYS A 447 49.21 -12.78 27.47
C CYS A 447 49.98 -11.52 27.03
N SER A 448 50.91 -11.70 26.10
CA SER A 448 51.77 -10.63 25.59
C SER A 448 51.18 -9.84 24.42
N VAL A 449 51.54 -8.56 24.33
CA VAL A 449 51.24 -7.65 23.23
C VAL A 449 52.48 -6.83 22.88
N ASN A 450 52.89 -6.89 21.62
CA ASN A 450 54.04 -6.15 21.09
C ASN A 450 53.57 -5.20 19.98
N THR A 451 54.09 -3.99 19.91
CA THR A 451 53.85 -3.11 18.75
C THR A 451 54.66 -3.55 17.53
N PRO A 452 54.19 -3.32 16.28
CA PRO A 452 52.90 -2.75 15.90
C PRO A 452 51.86 -3.87 15.62
N ALA A 453 51.32 -4.51 16.66
CA ALA A 453 50.30 -5.56 16.52
C ALA A 453 48.92 -5.18 17.07
N THR A 454 47.92 -5.93 16.62
CA THR A 454 46.54 -5.93 17.09
C THR A 454 46.42 -6.34 18.56
N PRO A 455 45.36 -5.91 19.28
CA PRO A 455 45.17 -6.27 20.69
C PRO A 455 45.02 -7.79 20.89
N THR A 456 45.87 -8.36 21.73
CA THR A 456 45.86 -9.79 22.07
C THR A 456 44.68 -10.13 22.99
N THR A 457 44.05 -11.28 22.80
CA THR A 457 42.99 -11.79 23.68
C THR A 457 43.35 -13.23 24.06
N CYS A 458 43.29 -13.53 25.35
CA CYS A 458 43.67 -14.83 25.93
C CYS A 458 42.52 -15.34 26.80
N THR A 459 42.33 -16.67 26.86
CA THR A 459 41.20 -17.28 27.57
C THR A 459 41.66 -18.50 28.36
N GLU A 460 41.26 -18.57 29.62
CA GLU A 460 41.55 -19.68 30.52
C GLU A 460 40.29 -20.24 31.16
N VAL A 461 40.34 -21.50 31.62
CA VAL A 461 39.23 -22.18 32.29
C VAL A 461 39.73 -22.81 33.60
N HIS A 462 39.12 -22.44 34.72
CA HIS A 462 39.53 -22.86 36.07
C HIS A 462 38.36 -23.49 36.84
N PRO A 463 38.61 -24.44 37.77
CA PRO A 463 37.56 -24.98 38.63
C PRO A 463 37.06 -23.92 39.62
N VAL A 464 35.79 -23.97 40.00
CA VAL A 464 35.17 -22.97 40.87
C VAL A 464 35.15 -23.42 42.35
N PRO A 465 35.59 -22.59 43.32
CA PRO A 465 36.24 -21.28 43.15
C PRO A 465 37.77 -21.40 43.03
N THR A 466 38.36 -20.69 42.07
CA THR A 466 39.82 -20.50 41.96
C THR A 466 40.15 -19.01 42.06
N THR A 467 41.21 -18.67 42.80
CA THR A 467 41.76 -17.31 42.80
C THR A 467 42.83 -17.22 41.72
N VAL A 468 42.68 -16.30 40.78
CA VAL A 468 43.66 -16.02 39.72
C VAL A 468 44.29 -14.65 39.97
N THR A 469 45.62 -14.61 39.92
CA THR A 469 46.39 -13.37 40.01
C THR A 469 46.96 -13.04 38.64
N LEU A 470 46.79 -11.78 38.22
CA LEU A 470 47.31 -11.23 36.97
C LEU A 470 48.37 -10.17 37.31
N THR A 471 49.59 -10.32 36.80
CA THR A 471 50.67 -9.34 36.97
C THR A 471 51.03 -8.77 35.61
N ALA A 472 51.06 -7.44 35.47
CA ALA A 472 51.32 -6.77 34.20
C ALA A 472 52.68 -6.06 34.20
N ASP A 473 53.59 -6.56 33.36
CA ASP A 473 54.93 -6.01 33.17
C ASP A 473 55.08 -5.40 31.77
N ALA A 474 55.54 -4.15 31.72
CA ALA A 474 55.74 -3.38 30.51
C ALA A 474 57.21 -3.01 30.32
N SER A 475 57.70 -3.13 29.09
CA SER A 475 59.07 -2.78 28.69
C SER A 475 59.07 -1.91 27.44
N ALA A 476 59.87 -0.85 27.46
CA ALA A 476 60.12 0.04 26.34
C ALA A 476 61.62 0.31 26.21
N PHE A 477 62.06 0.66 25.00
CA PHE A 477 63.45 0.98 24.71
C PHE A 477 63.85 2.44 25.01
N CYS A 478 62.93 3.26 25.52
CA CYS A 478 63.15 4.66 25.90
C CYS A 478 63.04 4.89 27.42
N GLU A 479 63.65 5.97 27.92
CA GLU A 479 63.48 6.47 29.31
C GLU A 479 62.08 7.11 29.52
N CYS A 480 61.03 6.35 29.24
CA CYS A 480 59.64 6.78 29.28
C CYS A 480 58.90 6.11 30.45
N THR A 481 58.13 6.88 31.23
CA THR A 481 57.27 6.31 32.28
C THR A 481 56.03 5.65 31.66
N LEU A 482 55.92 4.32 31.76
CA LEU A 482 54.79 3.54 31.28
C LEU A 482 53.71 3.38 32.35
N PHE A 483 52.45 3.44 31.95
CA PHE A 483 51.28 3.20 32.79
C PHE A 483 50.49 1.97 32.30
N VAL A 484 49.94 1.22 33.25
CA VAL A 484 49.06 0.07 33.00
C VAL A 484 47.65 0.41 33.46
N CYS A 485 46.71 0.58 32.54
CA CYS A 485 45.32 0.88 32.87
C CYS A 485 44.47 -0.40 32.83
N TRP A 486 44.06 -0.87 34.00
CA TRP A 486 43.21 -2.06 34.15
C TRP A 486 41.72 -1.76 33.90
N GLY A 487 41.02 -2.74 33.34
CA GLY A 487 39.59 -2.68 33.01
C GLY A 487 38.87 -4.02 33.20
N GLY A 488 37.54 -3.99 33.06
CA GLY A 488 36.68 -5.14 33.38
C GLY A 488 36.73 -5.46 34.88
N ALA A 489 36.87 -6.74 35.23
CA ALA A 489 36.94 -7.20 36.62
C ALA A 489 38.15 -6.67 37.41
N CYS A 490 39.17 -6.12 36.74
CA CYS A 490 40.33 -5.47 37.37
C CYS A 490 40.22 -3.94 37.46
N ALA A 491 39.07 -3.32 37.15
CA ALA A 491 38.94 -1.87 37.19
C ALA A 491 39.17 -1.31 38.62
N GLY A 492 40.17 -0.44 38.78
CA GLY A 492 40.49 0.23 40.05
C GLY A 492 41.74 -0.26 40.78
N THR A 493 42.51 -1.21 40.22
CA THR A 493 43.84 -1.56 40.72
C THR A 493 44.89 -0.49 40.38
N ASP A 494 46.02 -0.49 41.11
CA ASP A 494 47.11 0.46 40.91
C ASP A 494 47.62 0.47 39.46
N THR A 495 47.94 1.65 38.95
CA THR A 495 48.21 1.88 37.52
C THR A 495 49.70 1.94 37.16
N ALA A 496 50.55 1.50 38.08
CA ALA A 496 51.99 1.41 37.89
C ALA A 496 52.39 0.19 37.04
N ASN A 497 53.60 0.24 36.49
CA ASN A 497 54.25 -0.92 35.89
C ASN A 497 54.56 -1.98 36.97
N GLY A 498 54.33 -3.26 36.69
CA GLY A 498 54.38 -4.34 37.69
C GLY A 498 53.16 -4.39 38.62
N SER A 499 52.03 -3.80 38.21
CA SER A 499 50.78 -3.83 38.98
C SER A 499 50.13 -5.21 38.95
N VAL A 500 49.48 -5.55 40.07
CA VAL A 500 48.87 -6.87 40.32
C VAL A 500 47.37 -6.73 40.51
N CYS A 501 46.60 -7.56 39.80
CA CYS A 501 45.15 -7.72 39.98
C CYS A 501 44.84 -9.15 40.43
N THR A 502 44.18 -9.31 41.58
CA THR A 502 43.75 -10.62 42.09
C THR A 502 42.24 -10.76 41.99
N LEU A 503 41.78 -11.85 41.35
CA LEU A 503 40.39 -12.12 41.02
C LEU A 503 39.95 -13.47 41.59
N VAL A 504 38.70 -13.57 42.08
CA VAL A 504 38.09 -14.87 42.42
C VAL A 504 37.14 -15.28 41.29
N LEU A 505 37.37 -16.43 40.66
CA LEU A 505 36.52 -17.02 39.64
C LEU A 505 35.42 -17.88 40.29
N ASP A 506 34.26 -17.27 40.47
CA ASP A 506 32.99 -17.87 40.90
C ASP A 506 32.03 -18.13 39.72
N SER A 507 32.33 -17.53 38.57
CA SER A 507 31.52 -17.44 37.35
C SER A 507 32.41 -16.91 36.21
N ASP A 508 31.93 -16.93 34.96
CA ASP A 508 32.68 -16.39 33.82
C ASP A 508 32.97 -14.89 34.00
N LYS A 509 34.24 -14.48 33.86
CA LYS A 509 34.69 -13.09 34.07
C LYS A 509 35.54 -12.58 32.92
N SER A 510 35.55 -11.26 32.75
CA SER A 510 36.39 -10.58 31.74
C SER A 510 37.20 -9.44 32.35
N ALA A 511 38.46 -9.31 31.94
CA ALA A 511 39.37 -8.26 32.38
C ALA A 511 40.26 -7.78 31.22
N SER A 512 40.87 -6.61 31.36
CA SER A 512 41.79 -6.08 30.35
C SER A 512 42.88 -5.22 30.96
N ALA A 513 44.03 -5.11 30.28
CA ALA A 513 45.09 -4.15 30.58
C ALA A 513 45.44 -3.34 29.32
N THR A 514 45.60 -2.03 29.50
CA THR A 514 46.02 -1.10 28.45
C THR A 514 47.34 -0.45 28.81
N PHE A 515 48.37 -0.67 28.00
CA PHE A 515 49.71 -0.11 28.14
C PHE A 515 49.82 1.21 27.36
N GLN A 516 50.21 2.31 28.02
CA GLN A 516 50.23 3.66 27.43
C GLN A 516 51.26 4.62 28.07
N ASP A 517 51.57 5.71 27.35
CA ASP A 517 52.50 6.80 27.73
C ASP A 517 51.88 7.92 28.58
N SER A 518 50.60 7.81 28.96
CA SER A 518 49.89 8.82 29.74
C SER A 518 49.27 8.23 31.02
N PRO A 519 49.18 9.00 32.12
CA PRO A 519 48.53 8.53 33.34
C PRO A 519 47.08 8.08 33.09
N CYS A 520 46.70 6.97 33.70
CA CYS A 520 45.31 6.50 33.63
C CYS A 520 44.39 7.51 34.32
N VAL A 521 43.41 8.06 33.58
CA VAL A 521 42.44 9.01 34.13
C VAL A 521 41.42 8.27 34.99
N VAL A 522 41.75 8.07 36.26
CA VAL A 522 40.86 7.43 37.23
C VAL A 522 39.70 8.38 37.55
N GLY A 523 38.48 7.98 37.19
CA GLY A 523 37.25 8.53 37.77
C GLY A 523 36.73 9.86 37.21
N SER A 524 36.29 9.87 35.95
CA SER A 524 35.13 10.70 35.58
C SER A 524 34.35 10.08 34.41
N SER A 525 33.02 9.97 34.55
CA SER A 525 32.16 9.17 33.67
C SER A 525 31.67 9.90 32.41
N ARG A 526 32.44 10.86 31.87
CA ARG A 526 32.13 11.54 30.60
C ARG A 526 33.40 11.89 29.80
N PRO A 527 33.59 11.33 28.59
CA PRO A 527 34.60 11.86 27.68
C PRO A 527 34.17 13.25 27.18
N GLY A 528 35.07 14.24 27.29
CA GLY A 528 34.89 15.51 26.60
C GLY A 528 34.97 15.31 25.08
N LEU A 529 34.15 16.05 24.32
CA LEU A 529 34.08 15.86 22.87
C LEU A 529 35.22 16.65 22.22
N LEU A 530 36.29 15.92 21.86
CA LEU A 530 37.38 16.42 21.05
C LEU A 530 36.96 16.44 19.58
N TRP A 531 37.11 17.57 18.89
CA TRP A 531 36.88 17.65 17.45
C TRP A 531 38.00 18.40 16.72
N LEU A 532 38.18 18.04 15.45
CA LEU A 532 39.15 18.65 14.55
C LEU A 532 38.40 19.38 13.44
N SER A 533 38.59 20.70 13.35
CA SER A 533 38.17 21.46 12.17
C SER A 533 39.33 21.58 11.19
N GLN A 534 39.02 21.57 9.90
CA GLN A 534 39.99 21.94 8.86
C GLN A 534 39.32 22.90 7.86
N LEU A 535 39.85 24.12 7.73
CA LEU A 535 39.45 25.07 6.69
C LEU A 535 40.49 25.08 5.57
N ASP A 536 40.13 24.49 4.43
CA ASP A 536 40.94 24.46 3.20
C ASP A 536 40.88 25.76 2.37
N VAL A 537 40.22 26.80 2.88
CA VAL A 537 40.12 28.11 2.22
C VAL A 537 41.06 29.10 2.93
N ALA A 538 42.06 29.59 2.20
CA ALA A 538 43.02 30.56 2.73
C ALA A 538 42.32 31.86 3.16
N GLY A 539 42.66 32.37 4.36
CA GLY A 539 42.05 33.57 4.93
C GLY A 539 40.61 33.40 5.44
N ALA A 540 40.05 32.18 5.41
CA ALA A 540 38.70 31.96 5.90
C ALA A 540 38.63 31.75 7.41
N MET A 541 37.54 32.22 8.02
CA MET A 541 37.17 31.91 9.40
C MET A 541 35.79 31.27 9.47
N GLY A 542 35.70 30.14 10.18
CA GLY A 542 34.46 29.51 10.60
C GLY A 542 34.14 29.81 12.07
N GLN A 543 32.86 29.93 12.40
CA GLN A 543 32.34 29.97 13.75
C GLN A 543 31.60 28.66 14.03
N ILE A 544 31.86 28.07 15.19
CA ILE A 544 31.18 26.86 15.69
C ILE A 544 30.51 27.24 17.00
N THR A 545 29.21 27.02 17.09
CA THR A 545 28.40 27.29 18.29
C THR A 545 27.86 25.97 18.83
N VAL A 546 28.10 25.70 20.11
CA VAL A 546 27.63 24.50 20.82
C VAL A 546 26.93 24.95 22.10
N ASN A 547 25.61 24.68 22.18
CA ASN A 547 24.76 25.05 23.32
C ASN A 547 24.85 26.53 23.76
N GLY A 548 25.22 27.43 22.83
CA GLY A 548 25.41 28.87 23.08
C GLY A 548 26.86 29.31 23.33
N GLY A 549 27.77 28.38 23.65
CA GLY A 549 29.22 28.64 23.64
C GLY A 549 29.72 28.75 22.20
N THR A 550 30.60 29.72 21.91
CA THR A 550 31.07 30.02 20.55
C THR A 550 32.60 29.90 20.47
N GLU A 551 33.08 29.15 19.49
CA GLU A 551 34.50 29.08 19.12
C GLU A 551 34.72 29.43 17.64
N PHE A 552 35.94 29.84 17.30
CA PHE A 552 36.33 30.20 15.94
C PHE A 552 37.46 29.29 15.44
N ALA A 553 37.32 28.84 14.19
CA ALA A 553 38.33 28.07 13.46
C ALA A 553 38.89 28.91 12.31
N ALA A 554 40.19 29.15 12.32
CA ALA A 554 40.91 29.81 11.23
C ALA A 554 41.55 28.78 10.28
N GLY A 555 41.95 29.23 9.08
CA GLY A 555 42.53 28.39 8.02
C GLY A 555 43.63 27.43 8.49
N GLY A 556 43.60 26.20 7.97
CA GLY A 556 44.43 25.09 8.46
C GLY A 556 43.63 24.11 9.33
N ARG A 557 44.32 23.20 10.04
CA ARG A 557 43.73 22.15 10.88
C ARG A 557 43.87 22.53 12.36
N SER A 558 42.75 22.69 13.05
CA SER A 558 42.66 23.13 14.45
C SER A 558 41.97 22.08 15.31
N LEU A 559 42.50 21.85 16.52
CA LEU A 559 41.94 20.93 17.52
C LEU A 559 41.17 21.74 18.57
N HIS A 560 39.96 21.29 18.88
CA HIS A 560 39.04 21.92 19.82
C HIS A 560 38.59 20.86 20.84
N ALA A 561 38.38 21.28 22.09
CA ALA A 561 37.96 20.39 23.17
C ALA A 561 36.90 21.08 24.02
N LEU A 562 35.67 20.57 23.99
CA LEU A 562 34.55 21.15 24.74
C LEU A 562 33.98 20.15 25.75
N THR A 563 33.80 20.60 26.99
CA THR A 563 33.14 19.82 28.05
C THR A 563 31.63 19.91 27.88
N MET A 564 30.95 18.77 27.72
CA MET A 564 29.50 18.76 27.49
C MET A 564 28.69 18.72 28.79
N PRO A 565 27.78 19.67 29.04
CA PRO A 565 26.77 19.56 30.09
C PRO A 565 25.67 18.56 29.69
N ALA A 566 24.86 18.12 30.67
CA ALA A 566 23.73 17.22 30.43
C ALA A 566 22.51 17.97 29.86
N ALA A 567 22.45 18.15 28.52
CA ALA A 567 21.32 18.77 27.83
C ALA A 567 21.30 18.39 26.33
N ASP A 568 20.26 18.83 25.60
CA ASP A 568 20.18 18.77 24.13
C ASP A 568 21.42 19.41 23.49
N ASN A 569 22.34 18.57 23.02
CA ASN A 569 23.62 18.99 22.47
C ASN A 569 23.47 19.41 21.00
N ARG A 570 23.26 20.72 20.79
CA ARG A 570 23.02 21.34 19.49
C ARG A 570 24.29 21.98 18.94
N PHE A 571 24.67 21.57 17.73
CA PHE A 571 25.82 22.10 17.01
C PHE A 571 25.39 22.95 15.81
N GLU A 572 25.94 24.16 15.71
CA GLU A 572 25.78 25.03 14.56
C GLU A 572 27.15 25.49 14.07
N ALA A 573 27.44 25.30 12.78
CA ALA A 573 28.65 25.81 12.15
C ALA A 573 28.31 26.77 11.01
N MET A 574 29.04 27.88 10.93
CA MET A 574 28.84 28.95 9.95
C MET A 574 30.19 29.48 9.47
N LEU A 575 30.30 29.79 8.17
CA LEU A 575 31.49 30.45 7.61
C LEU A 575 31.35 31.96 7.83
N VAL A 576 32.14 32.56 8.73
CA VAL A 576 32.01 33.99 9.11
C VAL A 576 32.74 34.90 8.13
N GLN A 577 33.89 34.47 7.61
CA GLN A 577 34.68 35.25 6.68
C GLN A 577 35.17 34.36 5.53
N ALA A 578 34.69 34.64 4.32
CA ALA A 578 35.15 34.12 3.02
C ALA A 578 34.42 34.92 1.91
N GLU A 579 34.91 34.89 0.67
CA GLU A 579 34.32 35.62 -0.49
C GLU A 579 33.03 34.96 -1.07
N GLY A 580 32.21 34.34 -0.21
CA GLY A 580 31.02 33.57 -0.60
C GLY A 580 29.92 33.62 0.47
N LYS A 581 28.69 33.22 0.10
CA LYS A 581 27.59 33.19 1.08
C LYS A 581 27.82 32.07 2.11
N PRO A 582 27.57 32.32 3.40
CA PRO A 582 27.69 31.29 4.44
C PRO A 582 26.67 30.17 4.26
N GLY A 583 27.15 28.93 4.23
CA GLY A 583 26.33 27.79 4.61
C GLY A 583 26.09 27.80 6.12
N SER A 584 24.94 27.25 6.55
CA SER A 584 24.67 26.96 7.96
C SER A 584 24.51 25.46 8.11
N TRP A 585 25.45 24.81 8.80
CA TRP A 585 25.35 23.40 9.12
C TRP A 585 24.72 23.24 10.49
N ARG A 586 23.79 22.29 10.63
CA ARG A 586 23.10 22.03 11.90
C ARG A 586 22.90 20.55 12.13
N PHE A 587 23.29 20.12 13.32
CA PHE A 587 23.24 18.73 13.77
C PHE A 587 22.72 18.68 15.20
N ASP A 588 21.83 17.73 15.45
CA ASP A 588 21.36 17.40 16.79
C ASP A 588 21.84 15.96 17.12
N LEU A 589 22.43 15.75 18.31
CA LEU A 589 22.70 14.40 18.84
C LEU A 589 21.37 13.79 19.31
N GLN A 590 21.01 12.61 18.80
CA GLN A 590 19.81 11.87 19.25
C GLN A 590 20.05 11.08 20.54
N ASP A 591 21.31 10.78 20.85
CA ASP A 591 21.76 10.12 22.06
C ASP A 591 22.86 11.00 22.71
N PRO A 592 22.61 11.60 23.90
CA PRO A 592 23.61 12.42 24.59
C PRO A 592 24.79 11.62 25.15
N ASP A 593 24.63 10.30 25.34
CA ASP A 593 25.56 9.45 26.08
C ASP A 593 26.46 8.59 25.17
N ALA A 594 26.16 8.47 23.87
CA ALA A 594 26.96 7.69 22.92
C ALA A 594 27.04 8.27 21.48
N ILE A 595 28.22 8.76 21.09
CA ILE A 595 28.54 9.14 19.70
C ILE A 595 28.85 7.85 18.91
N VAL A 596 27.84 7.26 18.28
CA VAL A 596 28.01 6.11 17.37
C VAL A 596 27.56 6.46 15.94
N PRO A 597 28.04 5.78 14.88
CA PRO A 597 27.56 6.00 13.52
C PRO A 597 26.02 5.83 13.44
N GLY A 598 25.30 6.92 13.19
CA GLY A 598 23.82 6.98 13.20
C GLY A 598 23.21 7.82 14.34
N SER A 599 23.98 8.14 15.39
CA SER A 599 23.53 8.98 16.53
C SER A 599 23.26 10.45 16.17
N LEU A 600 23.78 10.93 15.04
CA LEU A 600 23.70 12.33 14.61
C LEU A 600 22.58 12.54 13.60
N LYS A 601 21.61 13.38 13.94
CA LYS A 601 20.59 13.84 13.00
C LYS A 601 21.11 15.06 12.23
N VAL A 602 21.44 14.87 10.96
CA VAL A 602 21.75 15.98 10.06
C VAL A 602 20.47 16.73 9.72
N LEU A 603 20.34 17.95 10.23
CA LEU A 603 19.23 18.84 9.89
C LEU A 603 19.55 19.72 8.68
N ARG A 604 20.84 20.03 8.44
CA ARG A 604 21.28 20.83 7.29
C ARG A 604 22.76 20.61 6.96
N GLY A 605 23.06 20.38 5.68
CA GLY A 605 24.43 20.31 5.12
C GLY A 605 24.95 18.90 4.83
N ASP A 606 26.06 18.80 4.09
CA ASP A 606 26.73 17.54 3.76
C ASP A 606 27.73 17.14 4.89
N VAL A 607 27.71 15.87 5.30
CA VAL A 607 28.71 15.26 6.20
C VAL A 607 29.58 14.28 5.42
N GLU A 608 30.89 14.35 5.62
CA GLU A 608 31.88 13.55 4.88
C GLU A 608 32.32 12.30 5.64
N LEU A 609 32.46 12.39 6.97
CA LEU A 609 32.83 11.26 7.83
C LEU A 609 32.20 11.41 9.22
N ILE A 610 31.73 10.29 9.78
CA ILE A 610 31.33 10.16 11.19
C ILE A 610 32.13 9.01 11.79
N THR A 611 32.76 9.26 12.94
CA THR A 611 33.49 8.26 13.74
C THR A 611 33.08 8.39 15.21
N PRO A 612 33.37 7.41 16.08
CA PRO A 612 33.01 7.51 17.50
C PRO A 612 33.66 8.68 18.27
N ALA A 613 34.68 9.32 17.71
CA ALA A 613 35.45 10.39 18.36
C ALA A 613 35.57 11.67 17.50
N SER A 614 34.93 11.74 16.32
CA SER A 614 34.96 12.95 15.48
C SER A 614 33.90 12.95 14.39
N VAL A 615 33.44 14.15 14.03
CA VAL A 615 32.52 14.44 12.92
C VAL A 615 33.23 15.37 11.94
N VAL A 616 33.27 15.01 10.66
CA VAL A 616 33.92 15.81 9.61
C VAL A 616 32.88 16.24 8.58
N PHE A 617 32.70 17.54 8.42
CA PHE A 617 31.83 18.17 7.45
C PHE A 617 32.65 19.07 6.51
N ARG A 618 32.27 19.11 5.23
CA ARG A 618 32.98 19.92 4.22
C ARG A 618 32.31 21.28 4.06
N LEU A 619 33.00 22.34 4.48
CA LEU A 619 32.57 23.73 4.30
C LEU A 619 32.70 24.16 2.82
N LYS A 620 31.70 23.82 2.00
CA LYS A 620 31.59 24.31 0.61
C LYS A 620 31.12 25.77 0.62
N GLY A 621 32.04 26.71 0.41
CA GLY A 621 31.68 28.08 -0.01
C GLY A 621 31.49 28.12 -1.52
N GLU A 622 30.31 28.51 -2.00
CA GLU A 622 30.17 28.96 -3.39
C GLU A 622 30.69 30.40 -3.48
N VAL A 623 31.69 30.64 -4.35
CA VAL A 623 32.14 31.98 -4.71
C VAL A 623 30.92 32.79 -5.15
N GLY A 624 30.75 33.99 -4.59
CA GLY A 624 29.57 34.81 -4.82
C GLY A 624 29.43 35.28 -6.27
N MET A 625 28.92 34.43 -7.15
CA MET A 625 28.49 34.88 -8.48
C MET A 625 27.42 35.96 -8.31
N ASN A 626 27.66 37.09 -8.98
CA ASN A 626 26.74 38.21 -9.16
C ASN A 626 25.28 37.71 -9.25
N PRO A 627 24.31 38.30 -8.50
CA PRO A 627 22.99 37.73 -8.30
C PRO A 627 22.33 37.37 -9.63
N SER A 628 22.40 36.08 -9.97
CA SER A 628 22.03 35.62 -11.30
C SER A 628 20.55 35.93 -11.55
N ARG A 629 20.29 36.71 -12.60
CA ARG A 629 18.94 37.17 -12.96
C ARG A 629 18.01 35.96 -12.99
N TYR A 630 17.00 35.93 -12.12
CA TYR A 630 16.17 34.75 -11.87
C TYR A 630 15.67 34.16 -13.21
N ARG A 631 16.08 32.92 -13.49
CA ARG A 631 15.76 32.24 -14.74
C ARG A 631 14.37 31.61 -14.62
N TRP A 632 13.38 32.48 -14.66
CA TRP A 632 11.96 32.20 -14.41
C TRP A 632 11.31 31.26 -15.44
N ALA A 633 11.96 31.03 -16.58
CA ALA A 633 11.57 30.09 -17.63
C ALA A 633 12.74 29.17 -18.01
N ALA A 634 12.45 27.89 -18.26
CA ALA A 634 13.38 26.85 -18.67
C ALA A 634 12.66 25.81 -19.57
N PRO A 635 13.38 24.96 -20.32
CA PRO A 635 12.75 23.91 -21.14
C PRO A 635 11.86 22.93 -20.36
N GLY A 636 12.13 22.75 -19.06
CA GLY A 636 11.30 21.94 -18.16
C GLY A 636 9.89 22.48 -17.93
N ASP A 637 9.68 23.79 -18.11
CA ASP A 637 8.37 24.42 -17.96
C ASP A 637 7.33 23.89 -18.96
N VAL A 638 7.73 23.38 -20.13
CA VAL A 638 6.80 22.82 -21.12
C VAL A 638 6.14 21.54 -20.59
N ASN A 639 6.94 20.63 -20.05
CA ASN A 639 6.43 19.37 -19.47
C ASN A 639 5.60 19.64 -18.21
N ALA A 640 6.07 20.59 -17.38
CA ALA A 640 5.37 21.03 -16.18
C ALA A 640 4.02 21.69 -16.52
N PHE A 641 3.96 22.50 -17.58
CA PHE A 641 2.73 23.13 -18.07
C PHE A 641 1.71 22.09 -18.49
N PHE A 642 2.07 21.15 -19.36
CA PHE A 642 1.11 20.11 -19.79
C PHE A 642 0.62 19.23 -18.65
N GLY A 643 1.45 18.98 -17.63
CA GLY A 643 1.02 18.29 -16.40
C GLY A 643 -0.10 19.04 -15.68
N LEU A 644 0.15 20.30 -15.30
CA LEU A 644 -0.80 21.10 -14.52
C LEU A 644 -2.04 21.54 -15.33
N MET A 645 -1.85 21.80 -16.62
CA MET A 645 -2.92 22.17 -17.54
C MET A 645 -3.91 21.01 -17.73
N LEU A 646 -3.42 19.79 -17.97
CA LEU A 646 -4.29 18.63 -18.15
C LEU A 646 -5.09 18.33 -16.87
N ASP A 647 -4.48 18.41 -15.69
CA ASP A 647 -5.17 18.22 -14.41
C ASP A 647 -6.38 19.16 -14.26
N ASN A 648 -6.15 20.46 -14.44
CA ASN A 648 -7.21 21.48 -14.38
C ASN A 648 -8.29 21.31 -15.45
N VAL A 649 -7.92 21.05 -16.70
CA VAL A 649 -8.88 20.85 -17.80
C VAL A 649 -9.71 19.59 -17.55
N MET A 650 -9.09 18.50 -17.09
CA MET A 650 -9.83 17.27 -16.75
C MET A 650 -10.82 17.54 -15.62
N ASN A 651 -10.44 18.20 -14.54
CA ASN A 651 -11.34 18.47 -13.42
C ASN A 651 -12.58 19.31 -13.84
N LEU A 652 -12.42 20.27 -14.76
CA LEU A 652 -13.56 20.98 -15.37
C LEU A 652 -14.42 20.05 -16.25
N VAL A 653 -13.82 19.27 -17.15
CA VAL A 653 -14.52 18.32 -18.03
C VAL A 653 -15.31 17.28 -17.22
N ILE A 654 -14.71 16.77 -16.13
CA ILE A 654 -15.31 15.85 -15.16
C ILE A 654 -16.54 16.50 -14.50
N LEU A 655 -16.41 17.74 -14.02
CA LEU A 655 -17.50 18.48 -13.39
C LEU A 655 -18.69 18.64 -14.36
N ALA A 656 -18.43 19.04 -15.62
CA ALA A 656 -19.48 19.12 -16.64
C ALA A 656 -20.10 17.76 -16.96
N GLY A 657 -19.28 16.70 -17.10
CA GLY A 657 -19.76 15.34 -17.34
C GLY A 657 -20.73 14.88 -16.25
N ILE A 658 -20.38 15.05 -14.98
CA ILE A 658 -21.26 14.67 -13.86
C ILE A 658 -22.53 15.53 -13.86
N LEU A 659 -22.41 16.86 -13.90
CA LEU A 659 -23.59 17.73 -13.79
C LEU A 659 -24.55 17.55 -14.98
N ILE A 660 -24.05 17.58 -16.21
CA ILE A 660 -24.87 17.57 -17.43
C ILE A 660 -25.37 16.15 -17.73
N LEU A 661 -24.48 15.14 -17.72
CA LEU A 661 -24.84 13.80 -18.19
C LEU A 661 -25.46 12.92 -17.09
N VAL A 662 -25.02 13.09 -15.83
CA VAL A 662 -25.51 12.24 -14.71
C VAL A 662 -26.72 12.86 -14.01
N TYR A 663 -26.75 14.19 -13.88
CA TYR A 663 -27.84 14.90 -13.19
C TYR A 663 -28.78 15.70 -14.11
N GLY A 664 -28.43 15.91 -15.39
CA GLY A 664 -29.26 16.65 -16.33
C GLY A 664 -29.25 18.17 -16.10
N PHE A 665 -28.15 18.75 -15.62
CA PHE A 665 -28.02 20.21 -15.51
C PHE A 665 -28.10 20.89 -16.88
N PRO A 666 -28.71 22.09 -16.96
CA PRO A 666 -28.64 22.92 -18.17
C PRO A 666 -27.19 23.26 -18.55
N GLU A 667 -26.70 22.70 -19.67
CA GLU A 667 -25.30 22.81 -20.08
C GLU A 667 -24.80 24.26 -20.19
N ARG A 668 -25.65 25.17 -20.70
CA ARG A 668 -25.35 26.61 -20.79
C ARG A 668 -25.04 27.22 -19.42
N LEU A 669 -25.71 26.80 -18.35
CA LEU A 669 -25.45 27.32 -16.99
C LEU A 669 -24.07 26.88 -16.48
N VAL A 670 -23.72 25.62 -16.72
CA VAL A 670 -22.40 25.06 -16.34
C VAL A 670 -21.29 25.80 -17.10
N TYR A 671 -21.38 25.87 -18.42
CA TYR A 671 -20.33 26.46 -19.25
C TYR A 671 -20.21 27.98 -19.16
N THR A 672 -21.31 28.73 -18.97
CA THR A 672 -21.27 30.21 -18.96
C THR A 672 -21.21 30.85 -17.57
N ARG A 673 -21.47 30.10 -16.48
CA ARG A 673 -21.38 30.63 -15.09
C ARG A 673 -20.46 29.84 -14.18
N MET A 674 -20.55 28.51 -14.17
CA MET A 674 -19.73 27.68 -13.27
C MET A 674 -18.27 27.65 -13.70
N PHE A 675 -18.01 27.42 -14.99
CA PHE A 675 -16.66 27.30 -15.54
C PHE A 675 -15.84 28.60 -15.43
N PRO A 676 -16.34 29.79 -15.86
CA PRO A 676 -15.56 31.02 -15.80
C PRO A 676 -15.13 31.40 -14.38
N GLY A 677 -16.05 31.31 -13.41
CA GLY A 677 -15.75 31.63 -12.00
C GLY A 677 -14.74 30.64 -11.39
N THR A 678 -14.89 29.35 -11.70
CA THR A 678 -13.97 28.30 -11.25
C THR A 678 -12.56 28.50 -11.84
N ALA A 679 -12.49 28.80 -13.14
CA ALA A 679 -11.24 29.08 -13.85
C ALA A 679 -10.55 30.38 -13.39
N LEU A 680 -11.32 31.42 -13.02
CA LEU A 680 -10.79 32.65 -12.43
C LEU A 680 -10.06 32.37 -11.10
N GLY A 681 -10.56 31.44 -10.27
CA GLY A 681 -9.88 31.01 -9.05
C GLY A 681 -8.49 30.44 -9.33
N VAL A 682 -8.40 29.50 -10.29
CA VAL A 682 -7.12 28.91 -10.73
C VAL A 682 -6.16 30.00 -11.21
N MET A 683 -6.62 30.84 -12.14
CA MET A 683 -5.81 31.93 -12.70
C MET A 683 -5.28 32.88 -11.62
N PHE A 684 -6.13 33.28 -10.66
CA PHE A 684 -5.72 34.16 -9.57
C PHE A 684 -4.64 33.53 -8.68
N GLY A 685 -4.85 32.28 -8.24
CA GLY A 685 -3.88 31.63 -7.36
C GLY A 685 -2.56 31.29 -8.05
N ASP A 686 -2.59 30.85 -9.32
CA ASP A 686 -1.38 30.62 -10.12
C ASP A 686 -0.58 31.92 -10.36
N LEU A 687 -1.26 33.04 -10.61
CA LEU A 687 -0.60 34.36 -10.70
C LEU A 687 0.07 34.77 -9.38
N VAL A 688 -0.59 34.52 -8.23
CA VAL A 688 -0.03 34.80 -6.91
C VAL A 688 1.12 33.86 -6.56
N TYR A 689 1.04 32.56 -6.88
CA TYR A 689 2.13 31.60 -6.68
C TYR A 689 3.34 31.88 -7.58
N THR A 690 3.09 32.27 -8.83
CA THR A 690 4.11 32.81 -9.73
C THR A 690 4.83 34.00 -9.07
N TRP A 691 4.07 34.98 -8.54
CA TRP A 691 4.64 36.13 -7.83
C TRP A 691 5.41 35.75 -6.56
N LEU A 692 4.93 34.77 -5.79
CA LEU A 692 5.63 34.23 -4.62
C LEU A 692 6.96 33.59 -5.01
N ALA A 693 7.04 32.89 -6.16
CA ALA A 693 8.28 32.34 -6.68
C ALA A 693 9.29 33.44 -7.04
N PHE A 694 8.86 34.49 -7.75
CA PHE A 694 9.68 35.68 -8.02
C PHE A 694 10.12 36.40 -6.73
N ARG A 695 9.31 36.36 -5.66
CA ARG A 695 9.66 36.94 -4.35
C ARG A 695 10.69 36.07 -3.61
N LEU A 696 10.53 34.74 -3.63
CA LEU A 696 11.43 33.79 -3.00
C LEU A 696 12.80 33.78 -3.71
N ALA A 697 12.82 33.73 -5.05
CA ALA A 697 14.03 33.82 -5.86
C ALA A 697 14.85 35.08 -5.56
N ARG A 698 14.18 36.24 -5.45
CA ARG A 698 14.83 37.51 -5.06
C ARG A 698 15.32 37.51 -3.60
N LYS A 699 14.56 36.93 -2.67
CA LYS A 699 14.93 36.84 -1.24
C LYS A 699 16.18 35.98 -1.04
N GLU A 700 16.29 34.85 -1.74
CA GLU A 700 17.41 33.91 -1.58
C GLU A 700 18.59 34.21 -2.52
N GLY A 701 18.34 34.95 -3.61
CA GLY A 701 19.31 35.22 -4.67
C GLY A 701 19.60 33.98 -5.52
N ARG A 702 18.56 33.19 -5.81
CA ARG A 702 18.63 31.89 -6.51
C ARG A 702 17.93 31.93 -7.86
N SER A 703 18.55 31.30 -8.87
CA SER A 703 18.01 31.20 -10.24
C SER A 703 17.11 29.98 -10.47
N ASP A 704 16.99 29.08 -9.49
CA ASP A 704 16.39 27.76 -9.64
C ASP A 704 15.01 27.57 -8.97
N VAL A 705 14.46 28.60 -8.33
CA VAL A 705 13.16 28.50 -7.62
C VAL A 705 12.04 28.07 -8.57
N THR A 706 11.24 27.10 -8.13
CA THR A 706 10.05 26.61 -8.84
C THR A 706 8.81 27.21 -8.19
N ALA A 707 7.85 27.69 -8.98
CA ALA A 707 6.56 28.15 -8.46
C ALA A 707 5.72 26.97 -8.00
N MET A 708 4.91 27.18 -6.95
CA MET A 708 3.92 26.19 -6.57
C MET A 708 2.85 26.06 -7.66
N PRO A 709 2.45 24.83 -8.02
CA PRO A 709 1.30 24.60 -8.88
C PRO A 709 -0.01 24.82 -8.10
N LEU A 710 -0.94 25.63 -8.60
CA LEU A 710 -2.34 25.60 -8.16
C LEU A 710 -3.19 24.84 -9.18
N GLY A 711 -4.20 24.13 -8.71
CA GLY A 711 -5.23 23.58 -9.58
C GLY A 711 -6.57 23.46 -8.88
N LEU A 712 -7.54 22.91 -9.60
CA LEU A 712 -8.79 22.44 -9.01
C LEU A 712 -8.54 21.15 -8.23
N ASP A 713 -9.07 21.07 -7.02
CA ASP A 713 -8.99 19.85 -6.22
C ASP A 713 -9.92 18.78 -6.81
N ALA A 714 -9.36 17.76 -7.47
CA ALA A 714 -10.15 16.71 -8.11
C ALA A 714 -11.16 16.03 -7.16
N PRO A 715 -10.78 15.62 -5.92
CA PRO A 715 -11.70 14.95 -5.02
C PRO A 715 -12.91 15.80 -4.60
N SER A 716 -12.71 17.06 -4.25
CA SER A 716 -13.82 17.94 -3.90
C SER A 716 -14.55 18.51 -5.12
N THR A 717 -13.94 18.56 -6.31
CA THR A 717 -14.67 18.87 -7.55
C THR A 717 -15.73 17.82 -7.82
N ILE A 718 -15.34 16.54 -7.74
CA ILE A 718 -16.23 15.38 -7.90
C ILE A 718 -17.20 15.29 -6.71
N GLY A 719 -16.70 15.51 -5.49
CA GLY A 719 -17.48 15.57 -4.27
C GLY A 719 -18.60 16.62 -4.35
N MET A 720 -18.28 17.86 -4.66
CA MET A 720 -19.26 18.95 -4.87
C MET A 720 -20.31 18.58 -5.94
N ALA A 721 -19.92 17.90 -7.01
CA ALA A 721 -20.86 17.46 -8.04
C ALA A 721 -21.86 16.40 -7.52
N PHE A 722 -21.39 15.35 -6.84
CA PHE A 722 -22.22 14.24 -6.36
C PHE A 722 -22.91 14.46 -5.00
N THR A 723 -22.36 15.29 -4.11
CA THR A 723 -22.86 15.47 -2.73
C THR A 723 -23.55 16.80 -2.49
N VAL A 724 -23.34 17.81 -3.35
CA VAL A 724 -23.95 19.14 -3.23
C VAL A 724 -24.81 19.47 -4.45
N LEU A 725 -24.18 19.74 -5.59
CA LEU A 725 -24.83 20.31 -6.79
C LEU A 725 -25.89 19.38 -7.38
N GLY A 726 -25.55 18.12 -7.62
CA GLY A 726 -26.45 17.10 -8.17
C GLY A 726 -27.68 16.86 -7.29
N PRO A 727 -27.51 16.50 -6.00
CA PRO A 727 -28.63 16.35 -5.07
C PRO A 727 -29.47 17.62 -4.91
N ALA A 728 -28.85 18.81 -4.85
CA ALA A 728 -29.58 20.08 -4.76
C ALA A 728 -30.44 20.32 -6.01
N PHE A 729 -29.94 20.01 -7.19
CA PHE A 729 -30.69 20.14 -8.45
C PHE A 729 -31.85 19.16 -8.54
N VAL A 730 -31.64 17.88 -8.21
CA VAL A 730 -32.71 16.87 -8.20
C VAL A 730 -33.80 17.27 -7.20
N ALA A 731 -33.41 17.69 -5.98
CA ALA A 731 -34.37 18.15 -4.97
C ALA A 731 -35.13 19.41 -5.39
N ALA A 732 -34.47 20.37 -6.07
CA ALA A 732 -35.11 21.58 -6.58
C ALA A 732 -36.04 21.30 -7.77
N LYS A 733 -35.67 20.38 -8.67
CA LYS A 733 -36.47 19.98 -9.85
C LYS A 733 -37.80 19.33 -9.48
N MET A 734 -37.95 18.79 -8.27
CA MET A 734 -39.23 18.30 -7.73
C MET A 734 -40.23 19.43 -7.39
N ARG A 735 -39.81 20.70 -7.41
CA ARG A 735 -40.61 21.86 -6.97
C ARG A 735 -40.55 23.08 -7.88
N LEU A 736 -39.54 23.17 -8.75
CA LEU A 736 -39.25 24.32 -9.61
C LEU A 736 -39.03 23.89 -11.06
N PRO A 737 -39.30 24.78 -12.05
CA PRO A 737 -38.88 24.58 -13.43
C PRO A 737 -37.38 24.32 -13.54
N GLU A 738 -36.97 23.49 -14.52
CA GLU A 738 -35.59 22.99 -14.63
C GLU A 738 -34.52 24.11 -14.66
N ALA A 739 -34.79 25.22 -15.36
CA ALA A 739 -33.88 26.36 -15.42
C ALA A 739 -33.70 27.05 -14.05
N GLU A 740 -34.77 27.20 -13.28
CA GLU A 740 -34.76 27.81 -11.95
C GLU A 740 -34.14 26.86 -10.92
N ALA A 741 -34.45 25.56 -10.99
CA ALA A 741 -33.81 24.52 -10.20
C ALA A 741 -32.29 24.50 -10.41
N GLY A 742 -31.83 24.67 -11.66
CA GLY A 742 -30.42 24.81 -12.00
C GLY A 742 -29.76 26.03 -11.37
N VAL A 743 -30.43 27.19 -11.43
CA VAL A 743 -29.96 28.44 -10.81
C VAL A 743 -29.88 28.31 -9.28
N LEU A 744 -30.89 27.72 -8.63
CA LEU A 744 -30.87 27.50 -7.19
C LEU A 744 -29.73 26.56 -6.78
N ALA A 745 -29.55 25.43 -7.46
CA ALA A 745 -28.46 24.50 -7.18
C ALA A 745 -27.07 25.14 -7.43
N TRP A 746 -26.92 25.97 -8.46
CA TRP A 746 -25.73 26.77 -8.70
C TRP A 746 -25.43 27.74 -7.55
N GLN A 747 -26.44 28.46 -7.05
CA GLN A 747 -26.30 29.38 -5.91
C GLN A 747 -25.91 28.66 -4.62
N VAL A 748 -26.42 27.45 -4.40
CA VAL A 748 -26.02 26.57 -3.28
C VAL A 748 -24.55 26.15 -3.44
N GLY A 749 -24.11 25.82 -4.67
CA GLY A 749 -22.70 25.59 -4.98
C GLY A 749 -21.80 26.78 -4.65
N MET A 750 -22.20 28.00 -5.06
CA MET A 750 -21.49 29.24 -4.70
C MET A 750 -21.47 29.46 -3.17
N ALA A 751 -22.56 29.18 -2.46
CA ALA A 751 -22.63 29.32 -1.02
C ALA A 751 -21.68 28.36 -0.29
N CYS A 752 -21.63 27.10 -0.71
CA CYS A 752 -20.65 26.13 -0.22
C CYS A 752 -19.22 26.58 -0.51
N MET A 753 -18.93 27.12 -1.71
CA MET A 753 -17.63 27.70 -2.04
C MET A 753 -17.23 28.85 -1.12
N MET A 754 -18.18 29.73 -0.77
CA MET A 754 -17.93 30.82 0.19
C MET A 754 -17.69 30.29 1.61
N LEU A 755 -18.45 29.31 2.07
CA LEU A 755 -18.26 28.66 3.37
C LEU A 755 -16.89 27.96 3.46
N ILE A 756 -16.52 27.21 2.42
CA ILE A 756 -15.21 26.58 2.27
C ILE A 756 -14.10 27.65 2.32
N GLY A 757 -14.20 28.70 1.49
CA GLY A 757 -13.20 29.76 1.41
C GLY A 757 -13.02 30.52 2.72
N LEU A 758 -14.11 30.81 3.45
CA LEU A 758 -14.08 31.41 4.78
C LEU A 758 -13.45 30.48 5.82
N PHE A 759 -13.75 29.18 5.76
CA PHE A 759 -13.13 28.17 6.63
C PHE A 759 -11.63 28.07 6.36
N LYS A 760 -11.20 27.95 5.09
CA LYS A 760 -9.78 27.98 4.70
C LYS A 760 -9.10 29.24 5.18
N LEU A 761 -9.75 30.40 5.03
CA LEU A 761 -9.22 31.68 5.49
C LEU A 761 -8.96 31.66 7.00
N ALA A 762 -9.93 31.23 7.81
CA ALA A 762 -9.74 31.08 9.25
C ALA A 762 -8.63 30.06 9.60
N MET A 763 -8.65 28.89 8.95
CA MET A 763 -7.66 27.84 9.19
C MET A 763 -6.25 28.18 8.70
N SER A 764 -6.07 29.14 7.78
CA SER A 764 -4.75 29.63 7.34
C SER A 764 -3.93 30.26 8.48
N PHE A 765 -4.60 30.68 9.57
CA PHE A 765 -3.97 31.17 10.81
C PHE A 765 -3.75 30.04 11.83
N LEU A 766 -4.51 28.93 11.75
CA LEU A 766 -4.47 27.79 12.68
C LEU A 766 -3.72 26.56 12.12
N GLY A 767 -3.24 26.59 10.89
CA GLY A 767 -2.75 25.40 10.17
C GLY A 767 -1.71 24.55 10.93
N GLY A 768 -0.79 25.19 11.66
CA GLY A 768 0.22 24.50 12.48
C GLY A 768 -0.34 23.73 13.70
N ALA A 769 -1.59 24.00 14.10
CA ALA A 769 -2.31 23.22 15.11
C ALA A 769 -3.04 22.02 14.48
N ILE A 770 -3.64 22.20 13.30
CA ILE A 770 -4.42 21.17 12.59
C ILE A 770 -3.53 19.97 12.23
N GLN A 771 -2.34 20.22 11.68
CA GLN A 771 -1.35 19.18 11.33
C GLN A 771 -0.93 18.31 12.55
N LYS A 772 -1.06 18.84 13.77
CA LYS A 772 -0.74 18.13 15.03
C LYS A 772 -1.95 17.44 15.66
N ALA A 773 -3.16 17.80 15.22
CA ALA A 773 -4.43 17.39 15.83
C ALA A 773 -5.13 16.25 15.10
N VAL A 774 -4.99 16.15 13.76
CA VAL A 774 -5.64 15.11 12.96
C VAL A 774 -4.58 14.19 12.32
N PRO A 775 -4.64 12.86 12.51
CA PRO A 775 -3.69 11.92 11.91
C PRO A 775 -3.96 11.75 10.41
N GLN A 776 -2.90 11.57 9.62
CA GLN A 776 -2.97 11.45 8.16
C GLN A 776 -3.91 10.32 7.70
N ALA A 777 -3.94 9.19 8.41
CA ALA A 777 -4.76 8.03 8.09
C ALA A 777 -6.27 8.34 7.96
N GLY A 778 -6.82 9.20 8.83
CA GLY A 778 -8.23 9.59 8.76
C GLY A 778 -8.53 10.48 7.56
N LEU A 779 -7.66 11.46 7.29
CA LEU A 779 -7.80 12.39 6.17
C LEU A 779 -7.66 11.67 4.83
N LEU A 780 -6.55 10.96 4.62
CA LEU A 780 -6.25 10.26 3.39
C LEU A 780 -7.14 9.03 3.17
N GLY A 781 -7.56 8.33 4.24
CA GLY A 781 -8.50 7.21 4.15
C GLY A 781 -9.91 7.64 3.71
N SER A 782 -10.41 8.78 4.22
CA SER A 782 -11.68 9.34 3.73
C SER A 782 -11.63 9.67 2.23
N LEU A 783 -10.48 10.16 1.76
CA LEU A 783 -10.21 10.43 0.36
C LEU A 783 -10.11 9.18 -0.50
N ALA A 784 -9.40 8.14 -0.02
CA ALA A 784 -9.32 6.85 -0.68
C ALA A 784 -10.71 6.24 -0.89
N GLY A 785 -11.61 6.44 0.09
CA GLY A 785 -13.02 6.06 -0.02
C GLY A 785 -13.76 6.77 -1.15
N VAL A 786 -13.65 8.10 -1.23
CA VAL A 786 -14.21 8.90 -2.35
C VAL A 786 -13.60 8.46 -3.68
N GLY A 787 -12.27 8.28 -3.72
CA GLY A 787 -11.51 7.83 -4.87
C GLY A 787 -12.02 6.51 -5.44
N ILE A 788 -12.07 5.45 -4.63
CA ILE A 788 -12.47 4.13 -5.13
C ILE A 788 -13.98 4.03 -5.38
N ALA A 789 -14.81 4.53 -4.47
CA ALA A 789 -16.26 4.35 -4.53
C ALA A 789 -16.92 5.30 -5.55
N LEU A 790 -16.51 6.59 -5.58
CA LEU A 790 -17.16 7.62 -6.40
C LEU A 790 -16.38 8.02 -7.67
N MET A 791 -15.08 7.69 -7.79
CA MET A 791 -14.27 7.90 -9.02
C MET A 791 -13.86 6.59 -9.73
N GLY A 792 -13.80 5.47 -8.99
CA GLY A 792 -13.50 4.15 -9.53
C GLY A 792 -14.76 3.44 -10.03
N CYS A 793 -15.65 3.08 -9.09
CA CYS A 793 -16.79 2.20 -9.39
C CYS A 793 -17.83 2.80 -10.36
N LEU A 794 -18.20 4.07 -10.21
CA LEU A 794 -19.23 4.69 -11.08
C LEU A 794 -18.72 4.83 -12.53
N GLN A 795 -17.48 5.27 -12.69
CA GLN A 795 -16.84 5.59 -13.96
C GLN A 795 -16.42 4.33 -14.71
N LEU A 796 -16.11 3.24 -14.01
CA LEU A 796 -15.98 1.93 -14.63
C LEU A 796 -17.26 1.53 -15.38
N GLY A 797 -18.44 1.93 -14.89
CA GLY A 797 -19.71 1.79 -15.62
C GLY A 797 -19.73 2.55 -16.95
N ASP A 798 -19.25 3.80 -16.97
CA ASP A 798 -19.18 4.61 -18.21
C ASP A 798 -18.13 4.08 -19.21
N ILE A 799 -17.03 3.51 -18.71
CA ILE A 799 -16.01 2.82 -19.53
C ILE A 799 -16.61 1.58 -20.20
N LEU A 800 -17.35 0.78 -19.43
CA LEU A 800 -17.96 -0.47 -19.90
C LEU A 800 -19.21 -0.25 -20.76
N ALA A 801 -19.79 0.96 -20.74
CA ALA A 801 -20.90 1.33 -21.62
C ALA A 801 -20.49 1.53 -23.09
N GLU A 802 -19.20 1.81 -23.37
CA GLU A 802 -18.62 1.81 -24.71
C GLU A 802 -17.26 1.08 -24.68
N PRO A 803 -17.27 -0.25 -24.51
CA PRO A 803 -16.13 -1.00 -23.98
C PRO A 803 -14.89 -0.92 -24.88
N VAL A 804 -15.04 -0.84 -26.21
CA VAL A 804 -13.90 -0.71 -27.14
C VAL A 804 -13.16 0.61 -26.93
N VAL A 805 -13.90 1.73 -26.83
CA VAL A 805 -13.35 3.07 -26.64
C VAL A 805 -12.79 3.23 -25.23
N GLY A 806 -13.55 2.77 -24.23
CA GLY A 806 -13.20 2.85 -22.82
C GLY A 806 -11.96 2.03 -22.47
N LEU A 807 -11.92 0.75 -22.85
CA LEU A 807 -10.80 -0.14 -22.51
C LEU A 807 -9.52 0.20 -23.27
N LEU A 808 -9.60 0.69 -24.52
CA LEU A 808 -8.43 1.22 -25.24
C LEU A 808 -7.83 2.41 -24.48
N SER A 809 -8.68 3.36 -24.11
CA SER A 809 -8.28 4.58 -23.38
C SER A 809 -7.69 4.23 -22.01
N LEU A 810 -8.33 3.31 -21.26
CA LEU A 810 -7.85 2.83 -19.96
C LEU A 810 -6.52 2.07 -20.06
N GLY A 811 -6.37 1.20 -21.07
CA GLY A 811 -5.12 0.47 -21.31
C GLY A 811 -3.95 1.40 -21.59
N LEU A 812 -4.15 2.46 -22.38
CA LEU A 812 -3.13 3.47 -22.67
C LEU A 812 -2.77 4.32 -21.44
N ILE A 813 -3.75 4.66 -20.58
CA ILE A 813 -3.50 5.35 -19.31
C ILE A 813 -2.69 4.46 -18.36
N PHE A 814 -3.08 3.20 -18.19
CA PHE A 814 -2.35 2.26 -17.34
C PHE A 814 -0.94 1.98 -17.87
N TRP A 815 -0.75 1.89 -19.19
CA TRP A 815 0.59 1.83 -19.80
C TRP A 815 1.45 3.03 -19.43
N ALA A 816 0.93 4.24 -19.63
CA ALA A 816 1.73 5.46 -19.53
C ALA A 816 1.92 5.98 -18.10
N LEU A 817 0.90 5.87 -17.23
CA LEU A 817 0.93 6.45 -15.88
C LEU A 817 1.19 5.40 -14.79
N VAL A 818 0.53 4.24 -14.84
CA VAL A 818 0.68 3.18 -13.82
C VAL A 818 1.98 2.40 -14.04
N ALA A 819 2.16 1.84 -15.23
CA ALA A 819 3.38 1.12 -15.59
C ALA A 819 4.56 2.06 -15.93
N ARG A 820 4.31 3.37 -16.04
CA ARG A 820 5.30 4.44 -16.34
C ARG A 820 6.09 4.17 -17.64
N LEU A 821 5.48 3.45 -18.59
CA LEU A 821 6.08 3.12 -19.88
C LEU A 821 5.91 4.27 -20.86
N ARG A 822 7.00 4.65 -21.53
CA ARG A 822 6.98 5.74 -22.50
C ARG A 822 6.29 5.30 -23.79
N LEU A 823 5.41 6.15 -24.31
CA LEU A 823 4.84 6.00 -25.65
C LEU A 823 5.85 6.41 -26.73
N PRO A 824 5.71 5.91 -27.98
CA PRO A 824 6.52 6.35 -29.10
C PRO A 824 6.43 7.88 -29.27
N PHE A 825 7.50 8.47 -29.83
CA PHE A 825 7.65 9.92 -30.02
C PHE A 825 7.58 10.78 -28.74
N ARG A 826 7.58 10.17 -27.54
CA ARG A 826 7.50 10.85 -26.22
C ARG A 826 6.20 11.66 -26.01
N VAL A 827 5.10 11.27 -26.68
CA VAL A 827 3.79 11.91 -26.48
C VAL A 827 3.31 11.71 -25.03
N PRO A 828 2.72 12.73 -24.37
CA PRO A 828 2.14 12.58 -23.04
C PRO A 828 1.06 11.49 -22.99
N GLY A 829 1.11 10.61 -21.98
CA GLY A 829 0.25 9.44 -21.86
C GLY A 829 -1.25 9.73 -21.95
N VAL A 830 -1.72 10.69 -21.13
CA VAL A 830 -3.12 11.13 -21.07
C VAL A 830 -3.59 11.73 -22.41
N LEU A 831 -2.73 12.51 -23.07
CA LEU A 831 -3.07 13.10 -24.37
C LEU A 831 -3.26 12.00 -25.43
N ALA A 832 -2.34 11.03 -25.45
CA ALA A 832 -2.41 9.91 -26.38
C ALA A 832 -3.62 8.99 -26.12
N SER A 833 -3.96 8.71 -24.86
CA SER A 833 -5.13 7.89 -24.53
C SER A 833 -6.44 8.56 -24.94
N VAL A 834 -6.60 9.84 -24.64
CA VAL A 834 -7.81 10.61 -25.01
C VAL A 834 -7.91 10.75 -26.53
N ALA A 835 -6.81 11.06 -27.22
CA ALA A 835 -6.80 11.20 -28.68
C ALA A 835 -7.09 9.87 -29.39
N ALA A 836 -6.51 8.76 -28.95
CA ALA A 836 -6.78 7.44 -29.50
C ALA A 836 -8.23 7.00 -29.24
N GLY A 837 -8.73 7.20 -28.01
CA GLY A 837 -10.13 6.95 -27.66
C GLY A 837 -11.10 7.75 -28.52
N ALA A 838 -10.88 9.06 -28.65
CA ALA A 838 -11.74 9.94 -29.44
C ALA A 838 -11.72 9.58 -30.94
N ALA A 839 -10.55 9.25 -31.49
CA ALA A 839 -10.43 8.80 -32.88
C ALA A 839 -11.23 7.50 -33.13
N VAL A 840 -11.16 6.52 -32.22
CA VAL A 840 -11.95 5.29 -32.32
C VAL A 840 -13.45 5.57 -32.13
N TYR A 841 -13.84 6.42 -31.18
CA TYR A 841 -15.23 6.79 -30.94
C TYR A 841 -15.88 7.44 -32.17
N TYR A 842 -15.24 8.47 -32.74
CA TYR A 842 -15.76 9.15 -33.93
C TYR A 842 -15.71 8.25 -35.18
N GLY A 843 -14.68 7.41 -35.32
CA GLY A 843 -14.60 6.41 -36.39
C GLY A 843 -15.73 5.37 -36.32
N PHE A 844 -15.96 4.78 -35.13
CA PHE A 844 -17.05 3.83 -34.92
C PHE A 844 -18.42 4.50 -35.08
N GLY A 845 -18.56 5.74 -34.63
CA GLY A 845 -19.79 6.52 -34.80
C GLY A 845 -20.12 6.82 -36.26
N ALA A 846 -19.10 7.08 -37.09
CA ALA A 846 -19.27 7.24 -38.54
C ALA A 846 -19.64 5.93 -39.25
N LEU A 847 -19.22 4.79 -38.69
CA LEU A 847 -19.53 3.44 -39.20
C LEU A 847 -20.83 2.83 -38.61
N GLY A 848 -21.49 3.51 -37.67
CA GLY A 848 -22.68 2.98 -36.98
C GLY A 848 -22.39 1.83 -36.00
N LEU A 849 -21.15 1.71 -35.52
CA LEU A 849 -20.66 0.62 -34.66
C LEU A 849 -20.60 0.96 -33.16
N LEU A 850 -21.10 2.12 -32.75
CA LEU A 850 -21.19 2.50 -31.33
C LEU A 850 -22.39 1.82 -30.65
N SER A 851 -22.26 1.56 -29.34
CA SER A 851 -23.34 1.00 -28.52
C SER A 851 -24.46 2.03 -28.27
N ARG A 852 -24.12 3.32 -28.33
CA ARG A 852 -25.02 4.47 -28.24
C ARG A 852 -24.96 5.33 -29.52
N PRO A 853 -26.03 6.07 -29.87
CA PRO A 853 -26.00 6.98 -31.01
C PRO A 853 -24.85 8.00 -30.92
N LEU A 854 -24.19 8.27 -32.04
CA LEU A 854 -23.10 9.25 -32.10
C LEU A 854 -23.62 10.65 -31.71
N ALA A 855 -23.19 11.13 -30.55
CA ALA A 855 -23.37 12.53 -30.17
C ALA A 855 -22.49 13.41 -31.08
N ARG A 856 -23.12 14.16 -31.99
CA ARG A 856 -22.43 15.16 -32.83
C ARG A 856 -22.26 16.45 -32.02
N PRO A 857 -21.04 16.84 -31.62
CA PRO A 857 -20.85 18.08 -30.85
C PRO A 857 -21.14 19.29 -31.73
N LEU A 858 -21.88 20.26 -31.19
CA LEU A 858 -21.96 21.60 -31.77
C LEU A 858 -20.67 22.35 -31.45
N ILE A 859 -20.00 22.87 -32.48
CA ILE A 859 -18.84 23.76 -32.31
C ILE A 859 -19.38 25.14 -31.90
N ASP A 860 -19.61 25.31 -30.60
CA ASP A 860 -20.04 26.55 -29.98
C ASP A 860 -19.07 26.92 -28.85
N PHE A 861 -18.52 28.13 -28.94
CA PHE A 861 -17.70 28.73 -27.89
C PHE A 861 -18.63 29.39 -26.88
N SER A 862 -18.95 28.66 -25.80
CA SER A 862 -19.73 29.19 -24.68
C SER A 862 -18.93 30.22 -23.86
N VAL A 863 -18.76 31.43 -24.42
CA VAL A 863 -18.11 32.57 -23.77
C VAL A 863 -18.92 32.97 -22.54
N GLY A 864 -18.25 33.13 -21.40
CA GLY A 864 -18.83 33.59 -20.16
C GLY A 864 -17.81 34.38 -19.35
N LEU A 865 -18.14 35.61 -18.96
CA LEU A 865 -17.26 36.41 -18.11
C LEU A 865 -17.56 36.13 -16.62
N PRO A 866 -16.54 35.98 -15.77
CA PRO A 866 -16.70 35.71 -14.35
C PRO A 866 -17.06 37.01 -13.61
N VAL A 867 -18.32 37.41 -13.72
CA VAL A 867 -18.84 38.61 -13.05
C VAL A 867 -19.12 38.28 -11.57
N PRO A 868 -18.64 39.08 -10.60
CA PRO A 868 -19.01 38.96 -9.20
C PRO A 868 -20.53 39.05 -9.01
N THR A 869 -21.14 38.10 -8.29
CA THR A 869 -22.57 38.14 -7.95
C THR A 869 -22.84 37.73 -6.51
N LEU A 870 -23.92 38.26 -5.93
CA LEU A 870 -24.38 37.89 -4.59
C LEU A 870 -25.25 36.61 -4.58
N GLY A 871 -25.20 35.80 -5.64
CA GLY A 871 -25.99 34.56 -5.75
C GLY A 871 -25.76 33.58 -4.60
N PHE A 872 -24.54 33.57 -4.04
CA PHE A 872 -24.20 32.78 -2.86
C PHE A 872 -25.05 33.11 -1.62
N ILE A 873 -25.57 34.34 -1.49
CA ILE A 873 -26.43 34.72 -0.35
C ILE A 873 -27.77 33.99 -0.43
N GLN A 874 -28.31 33.81 -1.64
CA GLN A 874 -29.58 33.11 -1.86
C GLN A 874 -29.44 31.60 -1.61
N GLY A 875 -28.28 31.01 -1.93
CA GLY A 875 -27.96 29.61 -1.60
C GLY A 875 -27.58 29.37 -0.13
N MET A 876 -27.20 30.41 0.62
CA MET A 876 -26.62 30.29 1.96
C MET A 876 -27.50 29.56 2.99
N PRO A 877 -28.82 29.80 3.08
CA PRO A 877 -29.67 29.09 4.06
C PRO A 877 -29.69 27.58 3.82
N LEU A 878 -29.76 27.15 2.55
CA LEU A 878 -29.76 25.72 2.21
C LEU A 878 -28.37 25.10 2.38
N ALA A 879 -27.31 25.84 2.01
CA ALA A 879 -25.93 25.40 2.22
C ALA A 879 -25.63 25.18 3.70
N LEU A 880 -25.99 26.11 4.58
CA LEU A 880 -25.82 25.97 6.03
C LEU A 880 -26.66 24.82 6.62
N ALA A 881 -27.91 24.66 6.19
CA ALA A 881 -28.81 23.65 6.76
C ALA A 881 -28.53 22.21 6.26
N GLN A 882 -28.08 22.04 5.00
CA GLN A 882 -28.03 20.73 4.35
C GLN A 882 -26.63 20.31 3.88
N TYR A 883 -25.76 21.25 3.48
CA TYR A 883 -24.50 20.94 2.79
C TYR A 883 -23.23 21.31 3.57
N LEU A 884 -23.36 22.04 4.68
CA LEU A 884 -22.26 22.35 5.60
C LEU A 884 -21.47 21.12 6.06
N PRO A 885 -22.08 19.95 6.36
CA PRO A 885 -21.34 18.74 6.74
C PRO A 885 -20.44 18.17 5.62
N MET A 886 -20.73 18.51 4.36
CA MET A 886 -19.91 18.12 3.19
C MET A 886 -18.85 19.20 2.87
N ALA A 887 -19.22 20.47 3.01
CA ALA A 887 -18.33 21.61 2.77
C ALA A 887 -17.12 21.64 3.73
N VAL A 888 -17.33 21.38 5.03
CA VAL A 888 -16.26 21.44 6.04
C VAL A 888 -15.13 20.41 5.78
N PRO A 889 -15.40 19.12 5.52
CA PRO A 889 -14.37 18.16 5.11
C PRO A 889 -13.54 18.58 3.91
N PHE A 890 -14.18 19.07 2.84
CA PHE A 890 -13.47 19.53 1.64
C PHE A 890 -12.52 20.70 1.93
N ALA A 891 -12.90 21.57 2.87
CA ALA A 891 -12.07 22.68 3.32
C ALA A 891 -10.92 22.22 4.26
N ILE A 892 -11.19 21.30 5.20
CA ILE A 892 -10.15 20.70 6.07
C ILE A 892 -9.10 19.97 5.23
N LEU A 893 -9.56 19.14 4.30
CA LEU A 893 -8.72 18.33 3.43
C LEU A 893 -7.70 19.20 2.69
N THR A 894 -8.19 20.23 1.99
CA THR A 894 -7.34 21.07 1.13
C THR A 894 -6.40 21.94 1.94
N VAL A 895 -6.80 22.40 3.14
CA VAL A 895 -5.87 23.02 4.09
C VAL A 895 -4.73 22.08 4.50
N VAL A 896 -5.01 20.80 4.81
CA VAL A 896 -3.94 19.85 5.15
C VAL A 896 -3.10 19.50 3.91
N GLY A 897 -3.72 19.38 2.74
CA GLY A 897 -3.03 19.27 1.45
C GLY A 897 -2.03 20.42 1.26
N GLY A 898 -2.47 21.67 1.40
CA GLY A 898 -1.60 22.85 1.29
C GLY A 898 -0.46 22.89 2.31
N ILE A 899 -0.69 22.43 3.55
CA ILE A 899 0.38 22.26 4.54
C ILE A 899 1.42 21.24 4.04
N ASN A 900 0.97 20.05 3.64
CA ASN A 900 1.85 18.98 3.16
C ASN A 900 2.61 19.39 1.88
N VAL A 901 1.98 20.12 0.95
CA VAL A 901 2.65 20.67 -0.23
C VAL A 901 3.73 21.66 0.17
N THR A 902 3.48 22.56 1.14
CA THR A 902 4.52 23.49 1.60
C THR A 902 5.73 22.80 2.22
N GLU A 903 5.50 21.73 2.97
CA GLU A 903 6.58 20.91 3.53
C GLU A 903 7.35 20.16 2.42
N SER A 904 6.65 19.59 1.44
CA SER A 904 7.28 18.94 0.28
C SER A 904 8.13 19.89 -0.56
N ALA A 905 7.68 21.15 -0.72
CA ALA A 905 8.42 22.19 -1.41
C ALA A 905 9.67 22.60 -0.63
N ARG A 906 9.55 22.76 0.70
CA ARG A 906 10.67 23.04 1.61
C ARG A 906 11.74 21.94 1.53
N LEU A 907 11.33 20.66 1.50
CA LEU A 907 12.22 19.51 1.33
C LEU A 907 12.87 19.45 -0.07
N ALA A 908 12.15 19.86 -1.12
CA ALA A 908 12.71 20.06 -2.47
C ALA A 908 13.57 21.34 -2.61
N GLY A 909 13.77 22.08 -1.51
CA GLY A 909 14.62 23.26 -1.45
C GLY A 909 13.96 24.57 -1.87
N ASP A 910 12.64 24.71 -1.83
CA ASP A 910 11.94 26.00 -2.00
C ASP A 910 11.09 26.32 -0.74
N ASP A 911 11.60 27.17 0.16
CA ASP A 911 11.01 27.44 1.48
C ASP A 911 9.88 28.50 1.41
N TYR A 912 8.70 28.05 1.00
CA TYR A 912 7.47 28.85 0.98
C TYR A 912 6.78 28.93 2.35
N LYS A 913 6.38 30.13 2.75
CA LYS A 913 5.60 30.33 3.98
C LYS A 913 4.21 29.69 3.86
N THR A 914 3.96 28.60 4.59
CA THR A 914 2.66 27.88 4.62
C THR A 914 1.44 28.79 4.72
N ARG A 915 1.44 29.77 5.63
CA ARG A 915 0.34 30.74 5.78
C ARG A 915 0.07 31.54 4.49
N SER A 916 1.09 31.90 3.71
CA SER A 916 0.91 32.62 2.45
C SER A 916 0.31 31.73 1.35
N ILE A 917 0.60 30.43 1.37
CA ILE A 917 0.03 29.45 0.46
C ILE A 917 -1.45 29.24 0.79
N LEU A 918 -1.77 28.90 2.04
CA LEU A 918 -3.15 28.73 2.51
C LEU A 918 -4.02 29.99 2.35
N LEU A 919 -3.45 31.20 2.54
CA LEU A 919 -4.17 32.45 2.27
C LEU A 919 -4.49 32.64 0.78
N THR A 920 -3.58 32.26 -0.11
CA THR A 920 -3.79 32.35 -1.56
C THR A 920 -4.88 31.39 -2.00
N GLU A 921 -4.83 30.16 -1.50
CA GLU A 921 -5.82 29.11 -1.75
C GLU A 921 -7.22 29.50 -1.25
N ALA A 922 -7.31 30.07 -0.05
CA ALA A 922 -8.55 30.62 0.51
C ALA A 922 -9.10 31.77 -0.36
N ALA A 923 -8.25 32.73 -0.72
CA ALA A 923 -8.64 33.86 -1.56
C ALA A 923 -9.07 33.45 -2.98
N ALA A 924 -8.37 32.50 -3.59
CA ALA A 924 -8.73 31.91 -4.88
C ALA A 924 -10.10 31.20 -4.83
N THR A 925 -10.35 30.43 -3.77
CA THR A 925 -11.64 29.75 -3.54
C THR A 925 -12.79 30.76 -3.31
N LEU A 926 -12.55 31.81 -2.51
CA LEU A 926 -13.52 32.90 -2.29
C LEU A 926 -13.82 33.68 -3.59
N LEU A 927 -12.79 34.03 -4.36
CA LEU A 927 -12.94 34.73 -5.63
C LEU A 927 -13.72 33.89 -6.65
N ALA A 928 -13.44 32.59 -6.72
CA ALA A 928 -14.20 31.67 -7.54
C ALA A 928 -15.67 31.64 -7.13
N GLY A 929 -15.98 31.40 -5.86
CA GLY A 929 -17.36 31.37 -5.34
C GLY A 929 -18.13 32.67 -5.58
N LEU A 930 -17.48 33.83 -5.36
CA LEU A 930 -18.05 35.15 -5.65
C LEU A 930 -18.39 35.34 -7.14
N CYS A 931 -17.57 34.80 -8.03
CA CYS A 931 -17.72 34.95 -9.48
C CYS A 931 -18.46 33.77 -10.16
N GLY A 932 -19.22 32.99 -9.40
CA GLY A 932 -20.08 31.91 -9.90
C GLY A 932 -19.42 30.53 -9.99
N GLY A 933 -18.17 30.39 -9.57
CA GLY A 933 -17.45 29.12 -9.49
C GLY A 933 -18.03 28.18 -8.42
N VAL A 934 -17.87 26.87 -8.65
CA VAL A 934 -18.46 25.81 -7.81
C VAL A 934 -17.48 24.69 -7.45
N SER A 935 -16.21 24.81 -7.86
CA SER A 935 -15.10 23.94 -7.45
C SER A 935 -13.97 24.76 -6.84
N GLN A 936 -13.37 24.23 -5.78
CA GLN A 936 -12.33 24.89 -5.01
C GLN A 936 -10.92 24.62 -5.56
N THR A 937 -10.05 25.60 -5.35
CA THR A 937 -8.63 25.48 -5.69
C THR A 937 -7.82 24.87 -4.56
N THR A 938 -6.76 24.14 -4.89
CA THR A 938 -5.75 23.60 -3.97
C THR A 938 -4.35 23.68 -4.60
N PRO A 939 -3.26 23.84 -3.83
CA PRO A 939 -1.92 23.58 -4.36
C PRO A 939 -1.73 22.08 -4.65
N TYR A 940 -1.11 21.74 -5.79
CA TYR A 940 -0.99 20.35 -6.24
C TYR A 940 0.13 19.58 -5.51
N ILE A 941 -0.15 18.34 -5.10
CA ILE A 941 0.81 17.43 -4.45
C ILE A 941 1.80 16.90 -5.49
N GLY A 942 2.89 17.64 -5.69
CA GLY A 942 3.90 17.27 -6.68
C GLY A 942 5.06 18.25 -6.84
N HIS A 943 5.24 19.24 -5.97
CA HIS A 943 6.30 20.25 -6.08
C HIS A 943 7.71 19.65 -6.33
N PRO A 944 8.14 18.57 -5.64
CA PRO A 944 9.43 17.92 -5.93
C PRO A 944 9.53 17.38 -7.36
N ALA A 945 8.43 16.87 -7.94
CA ALA A 945 8.40 16.38 -9.31
C ALA A 945 8.49 17.53 -10.33
N TYR A 946 7.75 18.63 -10.13
CA TYR A 946 7.86 19.82 -10.98
C TYR A 946 9.25 20.45 -10.92
N LYS A 947 9.86 20.51 -9.73
CA LYS A 947 11.26 20.91 -9.50
C LYS A 947 12.24 20.00 -10.27
N ALA A 948 12.07 18.67 -10.18
CA ALA A 948 12.91 17.68 -10.84
C ALA A 948 12.75 17.66 -12.37
N MET A 949 11.56 17.98 -12.90
CA MET A 949 11.34 18.22 -14.33
C MET A 949 12.03 19.49 -14.84
N GLY A 950 12.53 20.35 -13.94
CA GLY A 950 13.16 21.63 -14.27
C GLY A 950 12.17 22.77 -14.50
N GLY A 951 10.92 22.64 -14.03
CA GLY A 951 9.95 23.73 -14.03
C GLY A 951 10.41 24.91 -13.15
N ARG A 952 10.00 26.12 -13.52
CA ARG A 952 10.35 27.38 -12.85
C ARG A 952 9.08 28.13 -12.49
N ALA A 953 8.90 29.38 -12.91
CA ALA A 953 7.66 30.13 -12.69
C ALA A 953 6.80 30.23 -13.96
N ALA A 954 7.39 29.99 -15.14
CA ALA A 954 6.70 30.12 -16.42
C ALA A 954 5.57 29.09 -16.60
N TYR A 955 5.73 27.85 -16.13
CA TYR A 955 4.68 26.83 -16.30
C TYR A 955 3.40 27.15 -15.53
N THR A 956 3.52 27.60 -14.27
CA THR A 956 2.40 28.04 -13.43
C THR A 956 1.69 29.23 -14.05
N LEU A 957 2.46 30.24 -14.51
CA LEU A 957 1.90 31.40 -15.22
C LEU A 957 1.14 31.00 -16.49
N ALA A 958 1.74 30.14 -17.32
CA ALA A 958 1.12 29.66 -18.56
C ALA A 958 -0.14 28.84 -18.27
N CYS A 959 -0.13 28.00 -17.23
CA CYS A 959 -1.29 27.22 -16.81
C CYS A 959 -2.43 28.12 -16.33
N GLY A 960 -2.17 29.03 -15.39
CA GLY A 960 -3.17 29.96 -14.88
C GLY A 960 -3.82 30.79 -15.98
N LEU A 961 -3.04 31.28 -16.95
CA LEU A 961 -3.56 32.00 -18.12
C LEU A 961 -4.37 31.09 -19.06
N PHE A 962 -3.90 29.88 -19.36
CA PHE A 962 -4.62 28.95 -20.25
C PHE A 962 -5.93 28.45 -19.63
N VAL A 963 -5.90 28.04 -18.36
CA VAL A 963 -7.12 27.56 -17.66
C VAL A 963 -8.09 28.72 -17.46
N GLY A 964 -7.59 29.86 -16.97
CA GLY A 964 -8.37 31.09 -16.76
C GLY A 964 -9.08 31.55 -18.02
N LEU A 965 -8.31 31.89 -19.07
CA LEU A 965 -8.87 32.33 -20.35
C LEU A 965 -9.69 31.23 -21.03
N GLY A 966 -9.38 29.95 -20.83
CA GLY A 966 -10.11 28.83 -21.40
C GLY A 966 -11.51 28.62 -20.82
N GLY A 967 -11.68 28.87 -19.53
CA GLY A 967 -13.01 28.94 -18.90
C GLY A 967 -13.82 30.13 -19.39
N MET A 968 -13.17 31.28 -19.64
CA MET A 968 -13.86 32.54 -19.99
C MET A 968 -14.21 32.66 -21.48
N LEU A 969 -13.29 32.29 -22.37
CA LEU A 969 -13.42 32.36 -23.83
C LEU A 969 -14.11 31.12 -24.43
N GLY A 970 -14.52 30.16 -23.60
CA GLY A 970 -15.33 29.03 -24.03
C GLY A 970 -14.58 27.87 -24.70
N TYR A 971 -13.25 27.90 -24.83
CA TYR A 971 -12.51 26.80 -25.45
C TYR A 971 -12.34 25.56 -24.56
N ILE A 972 -12.38 25.70 -23.23
CA ILE A 972 -12.46 24.52 -22.33
C ILE A 972 -13.86 23.88 -22.38
N PRO A 973 -14.98 24.64 -22.33
CA PRO A 973 -16.30 24.12 -22.70
C PRO A 973 -16.36 23.41 -24.06
N LEU A 974 -15.71 23.96 -25.10
CA LEU A 974 -15.63 23.31 -26.42
C LEU A 974 -14.91 21.96 -26.33
N LEU A 975 -13.77 21.88 -25.64
CA LEU A 975 -13.07 20.61 -25.39
C LEU A 975 -13.96 19.62 -24.62
N ALA A 976 -14.71 20.08 -23.62
CA ALA A 976 -15.64 19.23 -22.86
C ALA A 976 -16.78 18.66 -23.71
N ARG A 977 -17.27 19.41 -24.72
CA ARG A 977 -18.29 18.95 -25.66
C ARG A 977 -17.73 18.00 -26.72
N VAL A 978 -16.49 18.20 -27.17
CA VAL A 978 -15.84 17.43 -28.25
C VAL A 978 -15.18 16.13 -27.75
N LEU A 979 -14.90 16.00 -26.47
CA LEU A 979 -14.27 14.80 -25.90
C LEU A 979 -15.33 13.82 -25.38
N PRO A 980 -15.45 12.59 -25.93
CA PRO A 980 -16.45 11.62 -25.48
C PRO A 980 -16.18 11.15 -24.05
N LEU A 981 -17.22 10.99 -23.23
CA LEU A 981 -17.10 10.58 -21.82
C LEU A 981 -16.33 9.25 -21.67
N ALA A 982 -16.54 8.29 -22.58
CA ALA A 982 -15.84 7.00 -22.59
C ALA A 982 -14.31 7.13 -22.72
N CYS A 983 -13.80 8.22 -23.29
CA CYS A 983 -12.36 8.49 -23.40
C CYS A 983 -11.79 9.14 -22.13
N LEU A 984 -12.66 9.76 -21.31
CA LEU A 984 -12.32 10.60 -20.16
C LEU A 984 -12.51 9.86 -18.83
N ALA A 985 -13.56 9.06 -18.69
CA ALA A 985 -13.82 8.21 -17.52
C ALA A 985 -12.63 7.32 -17.09
N PRO A 986 -11.80 6.78 -18.02
CA PRO A 986 -10.54 6.11 -17.67
C PRO A 986 -9.54 6.93 -16.86
N ILE A 987 -9.52 8.27 -17.03
CA ILE A 987 -8.64 9.17 -16.26
C ILE A 987 -9.12 9.23 -14.80
N LEU A 988 -10.44 9.31 -14.58
CA LEU A 988 -11.04 9.28 -13.25
C LEU A 988 -10.74 7.97 -12.51
N VAL A 989 -10.84 6.83 -13.20
CA VAL A 989 -10.50 5.53 -12.61
C VAL A 989 -9.02 5.49 -12.20
N PHE A 990 -8.11 6.00 -13.04
CA PHE A 990 -6.70 6.15 -12.67
C PHE A 990 -6.49 7.07 -11.46
N VAL A 991 -7.13 8.24 -11.43
CA VAL A 991 -7.04 9.18 -10.28
C VAL A 991 -7.57 8.53 -9.00
N GLY A 992 -8.68 7.79 -9.08
CA GLY A 992 -9.21 7.01 -7.95
C GLY A 992 -8.21 5.98 -7.42
N PHE A 993 -7.54 5.23 -8.30
CA PHE A 993 -6.46 4.31 -7.91
C PHE A 993 -5.24 5.02 -7.31
N ASP A 994 -4.83 6.16 -7.88
CA ASP A 994 -3.67 6.90 -7.40
C ASP A 994 -3.90 7.50 -6.01
N ILE A 995 -5.09 8.07 -5.75
CA ILE A 995 -5.50 8.56 -4.42
C ILE A 995 -5.45 7.44 -3.38
N VAL A 996 -5.98 6.25 -3.70
CA VAL A 996 -5.92 5.08 -2.80
C VAL A 996 -4.47 4.67 -2.55
N SER A 997 -3.65 4.61 -3.61
CA SER A 997 -2.23 4.26 -3.51
C SER A 997 -1.45 5.25 -2.62
N GLN A 998 -1.65 6.56 -2.83
CA GLN A 998 -1.07 7.62 -2.02
C GLN A 998 -1.51 7.52 -0.56
N ALA A 999 -2.79 7.21 -0.29
CA ALA A 999 -3.29 7.08 1.07
C ALA A 999 -2.60 5.98 1.89
N PHE A 1000 -2.17 4.89 1.24
CA PHE A 1000 -1.37 3.84 1.89
C PHE A 1000 0.14 4.14 1.92
N HIS A 1001 0.67 4.93 0.98
CA HIS A 1001 2.10 5.26 0.94
C HIS A 1001 2.51 6.43 1.85
N GLU A 1002 1.64 7.43 2.01
CA GLU A 1002 1.89 8.64 2.83
C GLU A 1002 1.43 8.49 4.29
N THR A 1003 0.80 7.36 4.62
CA THR A 1003 0.35 6.98 5.97
C THR A 1003 1.32 5.95 6.56
N PRO A 1004 1.64 5.97 7.88
CA PRO A 1004 2.43 4.91 8.50
C PRO A 1004 1.84 3.52 8.24
N PRO A 1005 2.66 2.48 7.96
CA PRO A 1005 2.15 1.16 7.59
C PRO A 1005 1.24 0.53 8.65
N ASP A 1006 1.53 0.78 9.93
CA ASP A 1006 0.72 0.31 11.06
C ASP A 1006 -0.70 0.90 11.07
N HIS A 1007 -0.91 2.06 10.42
CA HIS A 1007 -2.21 2.73 10.29
C HIS A 1007 -3.00 2.27 9.05
N ALA A 1008 -2.50 1.32 8.25
CA ALA A 1008 -3.24 0.78 7.10
C ALA A 1008 -4.67 0.28 7.46
N PRO A 1009 -4.93 -0.37 8.61
CA PRO A 1009 -6.29 -0.71 9.03
C PRO A 1009 -7.21 0.51 9.22
N ALA A 1010 -6.65 1.64 9.68
CA ALA A 1010 -7.40 2.90 9.83
C ALA A 1010 -7.77 3.52 8.47
N VAL A 1011 -6.88 3.43 7.47
CA VAL A 1011 -7.17 3.82 6.08
C VAL A 1011 -8.30 2.94 5.51
N CYS A 1012 -8.21 1.61 5.67
CA CYS A 1012 -9.25 0.68 5.24
C CYS A 1012 -10.62 0.96 5.89
N PHE A 1013 -10.65 1.23 7.20
CA PHE A 1013 -11.90 1.50 7.92
C PHE A 1013 -12.55 2.82 7.49
N ALA A 1014 -11.75 3.85 7.16
CA ALA A 1014 -12.22 5.12 6.64
C ALA A 1014 -12.81 5.04 5.20
N ILE A 1015 -12.55 3.97 4.44
CA ILE A 1015 -13.15 3.78 3.11
C ILE A 1015 -14.65 3.45 3.20
N LEU A 1016 -15.08 2.71 4.23
CA LEU A 1016 -16.42 2.10 4.31
C LEU A 1016 -17.59 3.08 4.19
N PRO A 1017 -17.60 4.27 4.83
CA PRO A 1017 -18.71 5.22 4.68
C PRO A 1017 -18.91 5.71 3.23
N SER A 1018 -17.85 5.76 2.42
CA SER A 1018 -17.94 6.14 1.00
C SER A 1018 -18.63 5.08 0.14
N ILE A 1019 -18.55 3.80 0.54
CA ILE A 1019 -19.27 2.70 -0.11
C ILE A 1019 -20.77 2.79 0.19
N ALA A 1020 -21.15 3.18 1.41
CA ALA A 1020 -22.55 3.47 1.74
C ALA A 1020 -23.11 4.65 0.92
N GLN A 1021 -22.31 5.71 0.73
CA GLN A 1021 -22.67 6.82 -0.16
C GLN A 1021 -22.83 6.38 -1.62
N LEU A 1022 -21.96 5.51 -2.14
CA LEU A 1022 -22.11 4.93 -3.48
C LEU A 1022 -23.45 4.16 -3.61
N LEU A 1023 -23.78 3.32 -2.63
CA LEU A 1023 -25.03 2.56 -2.62
C LEU A 1023 -26.25 3.50 -2.61
N LEU A 1024 -26.21 4.57 -1.80
CA LEU A 1024 -27.26 5.59 -1.75
C LEU A 1024 -27.42 6.32 -3.09
N ILE A 1025 -26.32 6.67 -3.77
CA ILE A 1025 -26.35 7.32 -5.09
C ILE A 1025 -26.97 6.39 -6.15
N VAL A 1026 -26.61 5.10 -6.15
CA VAL A 1026 -27.11 4.14 -7.14
C VAL A 1026 -28.59 3.84 -6.92
N LEU A 1027 -29.02 3.53 -5.69
CA LEU A 1027 -30.41 3.22 -5.40
C LEU A 1027 -31.32 4.46 -5.41
N GLY A 1028 -30.84 5.61 -4.96
CA GLY A 1028 -31.59 6.88 -5.03
C GLY A 1028 -31.92 7.32 -6.46
N LYS A 1029 -31.10 6.93 -7.45
CA LYS A 1029 -31.43 7.10 -8.89
C LYS A 1029 -32.54 6.16 -9.37
N ALA A 1030 -32.64 4.96 -8.80
CA ALA A 1030 -33.68 3.99 -9.15
C ALA A 1030 -35.04 4.35 -8.54
N ASN A 1031 -35.08 4.88 -7.31
CA ASN A 1031 -36.30 5.45 -6.73
C ASN A 1031 -35.98 6.59 -5.73
N PRO A 1032 -36.57 7.79 -5.89
CA PRO A 1032 -36.29 8.94 -5.01
C PRO A 1032 -36.82 8.77 -3.57
N LEU A 1033 -37.58 7.71 -3.26
CA LEU A 1033 -38.02 7.40 -1.90
C LEU A 1033 -36.96 6.67 -1.07
N PHE A 1034 -35.95 6.04 -1.69
CA PHE A 1034 -34.93 5.27 -0.96
C PHE A 1034 -34.24 6.05 0.18
N PRO A 1035 -33.84 7.34 0.02
CA PRO A 1035 -33.28 8.13 1.13
C PRO A 1035 -34.20 8.30 2.35
N ALA A 1036 -35.52 8.12 2.20
CA ALA A 1036 -36.45 8.18 3.33
C ALA A 1036 -36.41 6.93 4.23
N ALA A 1037 -35.73 5.86 3.82
CA ALA A 1037 -35.67 4.60 4.56
C ALA A 1037 -35.02 4.70 5.95
N ALA A 1038 -34.23 5.76 6.20
CA ALA A 1038 -33.65 6.05 7.52
C ALA A 1038 -34.68 6.49 8.58
N LEU A 1039 -35.85 7.00 8.16
CA LEU A 1039 -36.93 7.48 9.04
C LEU A 1039 -38.23 6.69 8.86
N GLU A 1040 -38.59 6.38 7.61
CA GLU A 1040 -39.89 5.81 7.25
C GLU A 1040 -39.71 4.51 6.44
N PRO A 1041 -38.96 3.49 6.93
CA PRO A 1041 -38.68 2.28 6.16
C PRO A 1041 -39.96 1.54 5.74
N GLY A 1042 -41.00 1.52 6.59
CA GLY A 1042 -42.31 0.95 6.25
C GLY A 1042 -43.05 1.69 5.12
N ARG A 1043 -42.84 3.02 4.98
CA ARG A 1043 -43.40 3.80 3.86
C ARG A 1043 -42.65 3.53 2.57
N VAL A 1044 -41.32 3.44 2.63
CA VAL A 1044 -40.51 3.07 1.45
C VAL A 1044 -40.89 1.66 1.00
N ALA A 1045 -40.95 0.69 1.94
CA ALA A 1045 -41.37 -0.68 1.68
C ALA A 1045 -42.73 -0.77 0.97
N SER A 1046 -43.75 -0.07 1.46
CA SER A 1046 -45.09 -0.08 0.84
C SER A 1046 -45.13 0.64 -0.51
N ALA A 1047 -44.41 1.76 -0.67
CA ALA A 1047 -44.41 2.55 -1.89
C ALA A 1047 -43.54 1.97 -3.02
N THR A 1048 -42.53 1.15 -2.70
CA THR A 1048 -41.64 0.52 -3.68
C THR A 1048 -41.79 -1.01 -3.73
N GLN A 1049 -42.76 -1.58 -3.03
CA GLN A 1049 -43.07 -3.02 -2.98
C GLN A 1049 -41.88 -3.92 -2.56
N ILE A 1050 -40.97 -3.40 -1.73
CA ILE A 1050 -39.82 -4.16 -1.18
C ILE A 1050 -40.11 -4.64 0.25
N PRO A 1051 -39.50 -5.75 0.72
CA PRO A 1051 -39.66 -6.21 2.09
C PRO A 1051 -39.24 -5.15 3.12
N VAL A 1052 -40.02 -4.99 4.19
CA VAL A 1052 -39.75 -3.99 5.25
C VAL A 1052 -38.35 -4.18 5.85
N ALA A 1053 -37.94 -5.42 6.13
CA ALA A 1053 -36.59 -5.74 6.62
C ALA A 1053 -35.46 -5.31 5.66
N PHE A 1054 -35.70 -5.29 4.35
CA PHE A 1054 -34.72 -4.74 3.40
C PHE A 1054 -34.68 -3.21 3.48
N ALA A 1055 -35.84 -2.55 3.58
CA ALA A 1055 -35.90 -1.10 3.75
C ALA A 1055 -35.25 -0.64 5.07
N GLU A 1056 -35.43 -1.37 6.17
CA GLU A 1056 -34.78 -1.10 7.46
C GLU A 1056 -33.25 -1.24 7.37
N ASN A 1057 -32.76 -2.36 6.82
CA ASN A 1057 -31.32 -2.57 6.60
C ASN A 1057 -30.73 -1.50 5.67
N PHE A 1058 -31.44 -1.12 4.61
CA PHE A 1058 -31.03 -0.04 3.73
C PHE A 1058 -31.01 1.32 4.44
N GLY A 1059 -31.96 1.58 5.35
CA GLY A 1059 -31.96 2.77 6.20
C GLY A 1059 -30.67 2.94 7.01
N VAL A 1060 -30.01 1.86 7.43
CA VAL A 1060 -28.70 1.92 8.10
C VAL A 1060 -27.60 2.41 7.13
N PHE A 1061 -27.62 1.99 5.86
CA PHE A 1061 -26.70 2.50 4.84
C PHE A 1061 -26.96 3.97 4.51
N VAL A 1062 -28.22 4.42 4.49
CA VAL A 1062 -28.57 5.85 4.36
C VAL A 1062 -27.94 6.66 5.51
N LEU A 1063 -28.06 6.19 6.75
CA LEU A 1063 -27.43 6.82 7.92
C LEU A 1063 -25.90 6.83 7.83
N LEU A 1064 -25.28 5.77 7.31
CA LEU A 1064 -23.83 5.73 7.14
C LEU A 1064 -23.32 6.64 6.02
N ALA A 1065 -24.14 6.85 4.97
CA ALA A 1065 -23.88 7.75 3.85
C ALA A 1065 -23.99 9.24 4.25
N HIS A 1066 -24.94 9.59 5.12
CA HIS A 1066 -25.11 10.97 5.58
C HIS A 1066 -23.93 11.45 6.45
N GLY A 1067 -23.18 12.42 5.92
CA GLY A 1067 -21.95 12.93 6.53
C GLY A 1067 -20.72 12.02 6.33
N PHE A 1068 -20.75 11.09 5.37
CA PHE A 1068 -19.76 10.01 5.24
C PHE A 1068 -18.30 10.44 5.28
N ILE A 1069 -17.93 11.63 4.79
CA ILE A 1069 -16.54 12.13 4.80
C ILE A 1069 -16.10 12.49 6.23
N LEU A 1070 -16.95 13.16 7.02
CA LEU A 1070 -16.71 13.40 8.44
C LEU A 1070 -16.63 12.07 9.19
N THR A 1071 -17.59 11.16 8.94
CA THR A 1071 -17.61 9.82 9.54
C THR A 1071 -16.31 9.08 9.28
N ALA A 1072 -15.89 8.98 8.02
CA ALA A 1072 -14.65 8.34 7.58
C ALA A 1072 -13.41 8.96 8.25
N MET A 1073 -13.31 10.29 8.27
CA MET A 1073 -12.20 11.01 8.87
C MET A 1073 -12.12 10.74 10.39
N LEU A 1074 -13.24 10.80 11.10
CA LEU A 1074 -13.29 10.57 12.55
C LEU A 1074 -13.04 9.10 12.90
N TRP A 1075 -13.55 8.15 12.11
CA TRP A 1075 -13.34 6.72 12.28
C TRP A 1075 -11.87 6.33 12.07
N GLY A 1076 -11.28 6.77 10.95
CA GLY A 1076 -9.86 6.57 10.69
C GLY A 1076 -8.97 7.27 11.72
N ALA A 1077 -9.34 8.48 12.18
CA ALA A 1077 -8.58 9.19 13.21
C ALA A 1077 -8.67 8.52 14.59
N ALA A 1078 -9.85 8.06 15.01
CA ALA A 1078 -10.02 7.33 16.26
C ALA A 1078 -9.21 6.02 16.25
N LEU A 1079 -9.28 5.25 15.16
CA LEU A 1079 -8.53 3.99 15.03
C LEU A 1079 -7.02 4.23 14.96
N ALA A 1080 -6.54 5.23 14.22
CA ALA A 1080 -5.13 5.63 14.22
C ALA A 1080 -4.63 6.04 15.61
N PHE A 1081 -5.43 6.78 16.39
CA PHE A 1081 -5.08 7.11 17.77
C PHE A 1081 -5.12 5.91 18.73
N LEU A 1082 -5.94 4.89 18.48
CA LEU A 1082 -5.90 3.63 19.23
C LEU A 1082 -4.61 2.84 18.91
N ILE A 1083 -4.21 2.78 17.63
CA ILE A 1083 -2.97 2.14 17.20
C ILE A 1083 -1.74 2.86 17.80
N ASP A 1084 -1.74 4.20 17.79
CA ASP A 1084 -0.75 5.05 18.47
C ASP A 1084 -0.79 4.96 20.01
N ARG A 1085 -1.74 4.21 20.60
CA ARG A 1085 -2.04 4.15 22.04
C ARG A 1085 -2.36 5.52 22.69
N ARG A 1086 -2.74 6.51 21.87
CA ARG A 1086 -3.14 7.86 22.29
C ARG A 1086 -4.60 7.89 22.74
N ILE A 1087 -4.93 7.07 23.73
CA ILE A 1087 -6.29 6.79 24.24
C ILE A 1087 -7.10 8.08 24.47
N ALA A 1088 -6.53 9.09 25.13
CA ALA A 1088 -7.21 10.35 25.40
C ALA A 1088 -7.65 11.09 24.12
N ARG A 1089 -6.84 11.02 23.05
CA ARG A 1089 -7.20 11.62 21.75
C ARG A 1089 -8.23 10.76 21.01
N ALA A 1090 -8.12 9.44 21.08
CA ALA A 1090 -9.11 8.54 20.50
C ALA A 1090 -10.50 8.76 21.13
N ALA A 1091 -10.57 8.81 22.46
CA ALA A 1091 -11.79 9.11 23.21
C ALA A 1091 -12.34 10.51 22.91
N ALA A 1092 -11.48 11.52 22.75
CA ALA A 1092 -11.90 12.87 22.34
C ALA A 1092 -12.51 12.89 20.92
N VAL A 1093 -11.92 12.19 19.96
CA VAL A 1093 -12.46 12.06 18.59
C VAL A 1093 -13.81 11.34 18.60
N LEU A 1094 -13.96 10.28 19.39
CA LEU A 1094 -15.25 9.59 19.57
C LEU A 1094 -16.29 10.50 20.26
N GLY A 1095 -15.90 11.30 21.25
CA GLY A 1095 -16.77 12.31 21.86
C GLY A 1095 -17.23 13.38 20.86
N ILE A 1096 -16.34 13.82 19.97
CA ILE A 1096 -16.70 14.72 18.86
C ILE A 1096 -17.68 14.04 17.90
N ALA A 1097 -17.46 12.77 17.54
CA ALA A 1097 -18.40 12.00 16.71
C ALA A 1097 -19.78 11.86 17.37
N ALA A 1098 -19.84 11.66 18.70
CA ALA A 1098 -21.11 11.63 19.44
C ALA A 1098 -21.90 12.94 19.31
N VAL A 1099 -21.24 14.09 19.47
CA VAL A 1099 -21.86 15.40 19.30
C VAL A 1099 -22.31 15.60 17.85
N LEU A 1100 -21.45 15.33 16.88
CA LEU A 1100 -21.80 15.50 15.46
C LEU A 1100 -22.96 14.58 15.03
N ALA A 1101 -23.07 13.38 15.59
CA ALA A 1101 -24.19 12.47 15.36
C ALA A 1101 -25.51 13.00 15.95
N ALA A 1102 -25.47 13.57 17.16
CA ALA A 1102 -26.65 14.11 17.83
C ALA A 1102 -27.30 15.26 17.05
N PHE A 1103 -26.52 16.08 16.34
CA PHE A 1103 -26.99 17.18 15.50
C PHE A 1103 -27.18 16.81 14.02
N GLY A 1104 -26.95 15.55 13.62
CA GLY A 1104 -27.07 15.10 12.24
C GLY A 1104 -25.99 15.65 11.29
N LEU A 1105 -24.84 16.11 11.79
CA LEU A 1105 -23.67 16.41 10.93
C LEU A 1105 -23.01 15.12 10.43
N ILE A 1106 -23.13 14.03 11.19
CA ILE A 1106 -22.98 12.65 10.71
C ILE A 1106 -24.24 11.87 11.08
N HIS A 1107 -24.56 10.81 10.35
CA HIS A 1107 -25.72 9.95 10.65
C HIS A 1107 -27.06 10.69 10.74
N SER A 1108 -27.25 11.71 9.89
CA SER A 1108 -28.53 12.40 9.78
C SER A 1108 -29.64 11.42 9.41
N VAL A 1109 -30.69 11.38 10.22
CA VAL A 1109 -31.90 10.61 9.92
C VAL A 1109 -32.73 11.22 8.79
N LEU A 1110 -32.58 12.52 8.51
CA LEU A 1110 -33.40 13.22 7.51
C LEU A 1110 -33.12 12.69 6.10
N PRO A 1111 -34.13 12.57 5.20
CA PRO A 1111 -33.92 12.02 3.85
C PRO A 1111 -33.02 12.89 2.96
N THR A 1112 -32.78 14.15 3.36
CA THR A 1112 -31.89 15.11 2.71
C THR A 1112 -30.48 15.13 3.29
N GLY A 1113 -30.19 14.33 4.32
CA GLY A 1113 -28.92 14.35 5.05
C GLY A 1113 -28.64 15.62 5.87
N GLY A 1114 -29.65 16.48 6.06
CA GLY A 1114 -29.49 17.80 6.69
C GLY A 1114 -29.26 17.79 8.20
N ILE A 1115 -28.76 18.92 8.71
CA ILE A 1115 -28.53 19.18 10.14
C ILE A 1115 -29.87 19.39 10.85
N TYR A 1116 -29.96 18.93 12.10
CA TYR A 1116 -31.09 19.18 12.99
C TYR A 1116 -30.63 19.50 14.41
N LEU A 1117 -31.50 20.14 15.20
CA LEU A 1117 -31.30 20.24 16.64
C LEU A 1117 -31.82 18.94 17.29
N PRO A 1118 -31.13 18.32 18.26
CA PRO A 1118 -31.59 17.07 18.89
C PRO A 1118 -33.03 17.15 19.43
N TRP A 1119 -33.44 18.34 19.90
CA TRP A 1119 -34.77 18.62 20.45
C TRP A 1119 -35.78 19.16 19.42
N SER A 1120 -35.50 19.05 18.10
CA SER A 1120 -36.39 19.60 17.07
C SER A 1120 -37.68 18.79 16.89
N PRO A 1121 -38.84 19.43 16.64
CA PRO A 1121 -40.10 18.73 16.37
C PRO A 1121 -40.03 17.76 15.18
N SER A 1122 -39.13 18.00 14.22
CA SER A 1122 -38.84 17.10 13.09
C SER A 1122 -38.27 15.73 13.48
N LEU A 1123 -37.95 15.50 14.76
CA LEU A 1123 -37.49 14.22 15.31
C LEU A 1123 -38.55 13.52 16.18
N LEU A 1124 -39.76 14.08 16.30
CA LEU A 1124 -40.86 13.51 17.11
C LEU A 1124 -41.30 12.12 16.59
N GLY A 1125 -40.60 11.09 17.06
CA GLY A 1125 -40.83 9.69 16.71
C GLY A 1125 -39.55 8.86 16.59
N SER A 1126 -38.39 9.46 16.26
CA SER A 1126 -37.15 8.73 16.00
C SER A 1126 -36.15 8.83 17.16
N ARG A 1127 -35.80 7.68 17.76
CA ARG A 1127 -34.72 7.58 18.77
C ARG A 1127 -33.33 7.38 18.18
N THR A 1128 -33.24 7.16 16.87
CA THR A 1128 -32.01 6.80 16.15
C THR A 1128 -30.84 7.78 16.35
N PRO A 1129 -31.01 9.12 16.34
CA PRO A 1129 -29.89 10.04 16.56
C PRO A 1129 -29.23 9.86 17.94
N TYR A 1130 -30.07 9.63 18.96
CA TYR A 1130 -29.61 9.40 20.33
C TYR A 1130 -28.90 8.05 20.48
N HIS A 1131 -29.33 7.01 19.76
CA HIS A 1131 -28.66 5.72 19.77
C HIS A 1131 -27.25 5.80 19.16
N TRP A 1132 -27.08 6.52 18.04
CA TRP A 1132 -25.75 6.77 17.45
C TRP A 1132 -24.85 7.61 18.37
N ALA A 1133 -25.37 8.70 18.94
CA ALA A 1133 -24.61 9.52 19.89
C ALA A 1133 -24.20 8.70 21.13
N ALA A 1134 -25.11 7.91 21.70
CA ALA A 1134 -24.84 7.04 22.84
C ALA A 1134 -23.80 5.95 22.51
N ALA A 1135 -23.84 5.35 21.32
CA ALA A 1135 -22.86 4.35 20.90
C ALA A 1135 -21.43 4.92 20.90
N TYR A 1136 -21.22 6.13 20.41
CA TYR A 1136 -19.92 6.80 20.45
C TYR A 1136 -19.47 7.17 21.88
N VAL A 1137 -20.38 7.62 22.74
CA VAL A 1137 -20.08 7.90 24.17
C VAL A 1137 -19.69 6.63 24.90
N LEU A 1138 -20.44 5.53 24.72
CA LEU A 1138 -20.15 4.24 25.32
C LEU A 1138 -18.80 3.68 24.82
N LEU A 1139 -18.52 3.78 23.52
CA LEU A 1139 -17.23 3.36 22.96
C LEU A 1139 -16.06 4.19 23.52
N ALA A 1140 -16.21 5.51 23.63
CA ALA A 1140 -15.21 6.39 24.26
C ALA A 1140 -14.99 6.01 25.74
N GLY A 1141 -16.06 5.75 26.48
CA GLY A 1141 -16.01 5.28 27.87
C GLY A 1141 -15.31 3.93 28.02
N THR A 1142 -15.59 2.97 27.13
CA THR A 1142 -14.95 1.65 27.09
C THR A 1142 -13.46 1.77 26.79
N VAL A 1143 -13.06 2.60 25.81
CA VAL A 1143 -11.65 2.87 25.48
C VAL A 1143 -10.89 3.46 26.68
N VAL A 1144 -11.49 4.43 27.39
CA VAL A 1144 -10.88 5.00 28.61
C VAL A 1144 -10.87 4.00 29.77
N GLY A 1145 -11.88 3.15 29.90
CA GLY A 1145 -11.96 2.11 30.92
C GLY A 1145 -10.89 1.03 30.72
N LEU A 1146 -10.73 0.52 29.49
CA LEU A 1146 -9.72 -0.48 29.15
C LEU A 1146 -8.29 0.04 29.38
N ALA A 1147 -8.02 1.31 29.09
CA ALA A 1147 -6.73 1.94 29.34
C ALA A 1147 -6.34 2.06 30.82
N ARG A 1148 -7.30 1.87 31.75
CA ARG A 1148 -7.04 1.81 33.20
C ARG A 1148 -6.79 0.39 33.72
N THR A 1149 -6.82 -0.63 32.85
CA THR A 1149 -6.60 -2.03 33.24
C THR A 1149 -5.11 -2.36 33.37
N ARG A 1150 -4.76 -3.32 34.24
CA ARG A 1150 -3.37 -3.81 34.37
C ARG A 1150 -2.84 -4.40 33.06
N ALA A 1151 -3.68 -5.10 32.30
CA ALA A 1151 -3.33 -5.65 30.99
C ALA A 1151 -2.88 -4.58 29.98
N PHE A 1152 -3.46 -3.38 30.02
CA PHE A 1152 -3.00 -2.26 29.20
C PHE A 1152 -1.62 -1.77 29.65
N ALA A 1153 -1.40 -1.56 30.94
CA ALA A 1153 -0.10 -1.15 31.49
C ALA A 1153 1.01 -2.18 31.22
N GLU A 1154 0.71 -3.47 31.34
CA GLU A 1154 1.62 -4.58 30.98
C GLU A 1154 1.95 -4.61 29.48
N SER A 1155 1.06 -4.09 28.62
CA SER A 1155 1.30 -3.97 27.18
C SER A 1155 2.22 -2.79 26.81
N GLU A 1156 2.36 -1.78 27.68
CA GLU A 1156 3.26 -0.63 27.53
C GLU A 1156 4.69 -0.90 28.03
N ALA A 1157 4.94 -2.03 28.70
CA ALA A 1157 6.27 -2.39 29.19
C ALA A 1157 7.30 -2.51 28.03
N PRO A 1158 8.45 -1.81 28.11
CA PRO A 1158 9.46 -1.83 27.06
C PRO A 1158 10.07 -3.23 26.91
N GLY A 1159 9.95 -3.80 25.70
CA GLY A 1159 10.49 -5.12 25.35
C GLY A 1159 9.51 -6.00 24.57
N ARG A 1160 8.20 -5.75 24.67
CA ARG A 1160 7.18 -6.56 23.99
C ARG A 1160 6.70 -5.91 22.68
N LYS A 1161 7.49 -6.06 21.61
CA LYS A 1161 6.95 -5.85 20.25
C LYS A 1161 5.86 -6.90 20.01
N VAL A 1162 4.61 -6.44 19.93
CA VAL A 1162 3.49 -7.27 19.49
C VAL A 1162 3.56 -7.37 17.96
N ALA A 1163 3.37 -8.59 17.44
CA ALA A 1163 3.48 -8.92 16.02
C ALA A 1163 2.23 -8.53 15.22
#